data_AF-A0A9C8L872-F1
#
_entry.id   AF-A0A9C8L872-F1
#
_cell.length_a   1.000
_cell.length_b   1.000
_cell.length_c   1.000
_cell.angle_alpha   90.00
_cell.angle_beta   90.00
_cell.angle_gamma   90.00
#
_symmetry.space_group_name_H-M   'P 1'
#
loop_
_entity.id
_entity.type
_entity.pdbx_description
1 polymer ?
#
loop_
_entity_poly.entity_id
_entity_poly.type
_entity_poly.pdbx_seq_one_letter_code
_entity_poly.pdbx_strand_id
1 'polypeptide(L)'
;MSRWIGWIVRRLGVRTLLLLGLLLLALGSLVLGLADVVRGLDVALLWTIAIIGVLVGWGLAVLTIRWWVAGILASVLGFGIVLTRIGYLGNALLSTLWLLIRSQWWTISYGVLTVWNWLPKPDWLSDVSNLAPPDWAPFLTTFASLLNDLWILLTRVSNWFAAILQGASVYDPVVVALLWSFALWEVSVWAAWVLKRRRRPVLAVAPAGALLVTTLSYVGASPSILLLMLGALLGLLALIGYDLELRRWAMLNIDFPDLGTDVLTVALFLSLALVSLSAMVPSISLRDIFDFVDGVRRERSEQAEAVSESLGMERRLARPKPGPLDEVRYGGLPRQHLLRAGPELSKDLVILISTGDLPPGPPALVAVDGRAPPSYYWRGLTYDIYNGRGWQASQTEIKAYQAGQPIVTTTLPTQRIVRQEVVIAGDKGDLLYAAGSVLAVDHNYHVGWRSYQDVFGVIVEAKSYRVDSAIPVVSEEMLRAAGSDYPAWVMARYLALPDTVPSRVLSLARDLTATASTPYDRAVAIETYLRKFPYTLNVSVPPSDRDVVDYFLFNLQRGYCDYYASAMVVLARAAGLPARLAVGYASGYYDWQSARYIVTADKAHAWVEVYFPQYGWVTFEPTSAFDTINRAPTAVDLTWSEPSEALEPAIDWWDVSAWDWWVG
;
A
#
# COMPACT_ATOMS: atom_id res chain seq x y z
N MET A 1 5.13 -24.21 33.77
CA MET A 1 3.87 -23.92 33.04
C MET A 1 2.71 -24.86 33.39
N SER A 2 2.88 -26.18 33.44
CA SER A 2 1.80 -27.17 33.69
C SER A 2 1.06 -27.04 35.03
N ARG A 3 1.75 -26.74 36.14
CA ARG A 3 1.12 -26.58 37.47
C ARG A 3 0.22 -25.35 37.58
N TRP A 4 0.58 -24.28 36.88
CA TRP A 4 -0.18 -23.02 36.82
C TRP A 4 -1.45 -23.18 35.98
N ILE A 5 -1.35 -23.84 34.82
CA ILE A 5 -2.50 -24.14 33.95
C ILE A 5 -3.50 -25.03 34.69
N GLY A 6 -3.03 -26.08 35.39
CA GLY A 6 -3.89 -26.95 36.20
C GLY A 6 -4.54 -26.25 37.40
N TRP A 7 -3.95 -25.18 37.94
CA TRP A 7 -4.57 -24.37 38.99
C TRP A 7 -5.70 -23.49 38.46
N ILE A 8 -5.49 -22.83 37.31
CA ILE A 8 -6.49 -21.98 36.65
C ILE A 8 -7.70 -22.82 36.20
N VAL A 9 -7.47 -23.98 35.58
CA VAL A 9 -8.54 -24.89 35.12
C VAL A 9 -9.42 -25.36 36.29
N ARG A 10 -8.82 -25.66 37.45
CA ARG A 10 -9.57 -26.05 38.66
C ARG A 10 -10.36 -24.89 39.27
N ARG A 11 -9.89 -23.65 39.14
CA ARG A 11 -10.52 -22.46 39.74
C ARG A 11 -11.66 -21.89 38.89
N LEU A 12 -11.50 -21.85 37.57
CA LEU A 12 -12.50 -21.29 36.65
C LEU A 12 -13.46 -22.35 36.09
N GLY A 13 -13.04 -23.61 36.02
CA GLY A 13 -13.78 -24.69 35.38
C GLY A 13 -13.65 -24.67 33.85
N VAL A 14 -13.67 -25.86 33.24
CA VAL A 14 -13.51 -26.04 31.78
C VAL A 14 -14.54 -25.23 30.99
N ARG A 15 -15.80 -25.16 31.46
CA ARG A 15 -16.88 -24.42 30.79
C ARG A 15 -16.61 -22.92 30.71
N THR A 16 -16.09 -22.31 31.78
CA THR A 16 -15.72 -20.89 31.78
C THR A 16 -14.60 -20.61 30.79
N LEU A 17 -13.62 -21.52 30.69
CA LEU A 17 -12.52 -21.38 29.74
C LEU A 17 -13.01 -21.46 28.28
N LEU A 18 -13.98 -22.34 27.99
CA LEU A 18 -14.61 -22.42 26.67
C LEU A 18 -15.38 -21.13 26.32
N LEU A 19 -16.15 -20.57 27.26
CA LEU A 19 -16.84 -19.30 27.06
C LEU A 19 -15.87 -18.15 26.80
N LEU A 20 -14.78 -18.07 27.55
CA LEU A 20 -13.73 -17.05 27.34
C LEU A 20 -13.01 -17.27 26.00
N GLY A 21 -12.75 -18.51 25.61
CA GLY A 21 -12.13 -18.85 24.32
C GLY A 21 -12.99 -18.44 23.14
N LEU A 22 -14.29 -18.74 23.16
CA LEU A 22 -15.23 -18.33 22.11
C LEU A 22 -15.43 -16.81 22.08
N LEU A 23 -15.46 -16.16 23.25
CA LEU A 23 -15.50 -14.70 23.31
C LEU A 23 -14.25 -14.06 22.70
N LEU A 24 -13.06 -14.60 22.99
CA LEU A 24 -11.81 -14.16 22.38
C LEU A 24 -11.74 -14.47 20.89
N LEU A 25 -12.36 -15.55 20.43
CA LEU A 25 -12.49 -15.84 18.99
C LEU A 25 -13.39 -14.79 18.30
N ALA A 26 -14.51 -14.41 18.92
CA ALA A 26 -15.37 -13.34 18.43
C ALA A 26 -14.63 -11.99 18.39
N LEU A 27 -13.96 -11.60 19.47
CA LEU A 27 -13.16 -10.36 19.51
C LEU A 27 -11.93 -10.43 18.58
N GLY A 28 -11.38 -11.62 18.36
CA GLY A 28 -10.30 -11.87 17.42
C GLY A 28 -10.68 -11.55 15.98
N SER A 29 -11.94 -11.79 15.60
CA SER A 29 -12.44 -11.37 14.28
C SER A 29 -12.44 -9.85 14.13
N LEU A 30 -12.75 -9.11 15.20
CA LEU A 30 -12.66 -7.65 15.24
C LEU A 30 -11.20 -7.19 15.19
N VAL A 31 -10.30 -7.81 15.98
CA VAL A 31 -8.86 -7.49 15.97
C VAL A 31 -8.26 -7.62 14.58
N LEU A 32 -8.50 -8.78 13.93
CA LEU A 32 -8.00 -9.06 12.59
C LEU A 32 -8.64 -8.16 11.54
N GLY A 33 -9.94 -7.89 11.67
CA GLY A 33 -10.65 -6.97 10.77
C GLY A 33 -10.15 -5.53 10.87
N LEU A 34 -9.93 -5.02 12.09
CA LEU A 34 -9.35 -3.69 12.30
C LEU A 34 -7.93 -3.59 11.78
N ALA A 35 -7.10 -4.62 11.98
CA ALA A 35 -5.72 -4.62 11.49
C ALA A 35 -5.61 -4.70 9.95
N ASP A 36 -6.58 -5.31 9.28
CA ASP A 36 -6.65 -5.34 7.81
C ASP A 36 -7.18 -4.02 7.21
N VAL A 37 -8.00 -3.30 7.97
CA VAL A 37 -8.73 -2.11 7.51
C VAL A 37 -8.06 -0.79 7.88
N VAL A 38 -7.43 -0.72 9.06
CA VAL A 38 -6.86 0.52 9.60
C VAL A 38 -5.35 0.50 9.49
N ARG A 39 -4.80 1.53 8.82
CA ARG A 39 -3.36 1.67 8.61
C ARG A 39 -2.61 1.78 9.94
N GLY A 40 -1.49 1.08 10.06
CA GLY A 40 -0.53 1.25 11.15
C GLY A 40 -0.91 0.61 12.50
N LEU A 41 -2.00 -0.17 12.58
CA LEU A 41 -2.33 -0.91 13.80
C LEU A 41 -1.51 -2.20 13.94
N ASP A 42 -0.82 -2.34 15.08
CA ASP A 42 -0.12 -3.57 15.44
C ASP A 42 -1.12 -4.62 15.98
N VAL A 43 -1.19 -5.77 15.32
CA VAL A 43 -2.02 -6.91 15.71
C VAL A 43 -1.70 -7.39 17.13
N ALA A 44 -0.41 -7.40 17.53
CA ALA A 44 0.00 -7.86 18.85
C ALA A 44 -0.49 -6.93 19.97
N LEU A 45 -0.48 -5.61 19.70
CA LEU A 45 -1.06 -4.60 20.58
C LEU A 45 -2.57 -4.84 20.77
N LEU A 46 -3.31 -4.96 19.67
CA LEU A 46 -4.77 -5.16 19.71
C LEU A 46 -5.16 -6.43 20.47
N TRP A 47 -4.46 -7.55 20.24
CA TRP A 47 -4.68 -8.78 21.00
C TRP A 47 -4.43 -8.60 22.49
N THR A 48 -3.37 -7.90 22.86
CA THR A 48 -3.08 -7.60 24.27
C THR A 48 -4.24 -6.83 24.90
N ILE A 49 -4.70 -5.77 24.23
CA ILE A 49 -5.80 -4.92 24.70
C ILE A 49 -7.09 -5.74 24.84
N ALA A 50 -7.44 -6.56 23.85
CA ALA A 50 -8.63 -7.40 23.89
C ALA A 50 -8.59 -8.42 25.04
N ILE A 51 -7.46 -9.11 25.23
CA ILE A 51 -7.29 -10.11 26.29
C ILE A 51 -7.42 -9.46 27.67
N ILE A 52 -6.70 -8.35 27.91
CA ILE A 52 -6.77 -7.67 29.21
C ILE A 52 -8.16 -7.10 29.44
N GLY A 53 -8.79 -6.49 28.41
CA GLY A 53 -10.16 -5.99 28.48
C GLY A 53 -11.17 -7.08 28.86
N VAL A 54 -11.05 -8.27 28.27
CA VAL A 54 -11.89 -9.43 28.63
C VAL A 54 -11.70 -9.84 30.09
N LEU A 55 -10.45 -9.91 30.57
CA LEU A 55 -10.15 -10.26 31.96
C LEU A 55 -10.71 -9.23 32.95
N VAL A 56 -10.56 -7.94 32.65
CA VAL A 56 -11.07 -6.84 33.48
C VAL A 56 -12.59 -6.83 33.47
N GLY A 57 -13.24 -6.93 32.32
CA GLY A 57 -14.70 -7.00 32.21
C GLY A 57 -15.29 -8.20 32.94
N TRP A 58 -14.63 -9.37 32.84
CA TRP A 58 -15.02 -10.56 33.58
C TRP A 58 -14.86 -10.39 35.10
N GLY A 59 -13.75 -9.82 35.55
CA GLY A 59 -13.51 -9.52 36.96
C GLY A 59 -14.55 -8.55 37.53
N LEU A 60 -14.79 -7.42 36.85
CA LEU A 60 -15.80 -6.44 37.23
C LEU A 60 -17.22 -7.01 37.25
N ALA A 61 -17.52 -8.02 36.43
CA ALA A 61 -18.81 -8.70 36.44
C ALA A 61 -19.00 -9.64 37.64
N VAL A 62 -17.92 -10.15 38.22
CA VAL A 62 -17.96 -10.93 39.47
C VAL A 62 -18.17 -10.02 40.68
N LEU A 63 -17.69 -8.77 40.61
CA LEU A 63 -17.89 -7.80 41.68
C LEU A 63 -19.35 -7.29 41.73
N THR A 64 -19.88 -7.11 42.93
CA THR A 64 -21.25 -6.62 43.20
C THR A 64 -21.42 -5.11 43.02
N ILE A 65 -20.62 -4.51 42.14
CA ILE A 65 -20.57 -3.07 41.91
C ILE A 65 -21.69 -2.66 40.93
N ARG A 66 -22.20 -1.43 41.06
CA ARG A 66 -23.19 -0.84 40.15
C ARG A 66 -22.60 -0.68 38.74
N TRP A 67 -23.42 -0.88 37.71
CA TRP A 67 -22.95 -0.95 36.31
C TRP A 67 -22.23 0.33 35.84
N TRP A 68 -22.69 1.51 36.27
CA TRP A 68 -22.07 2.79 35.89
C TRP A 68 -20.70 2.98 36.57
N VAL A 69 -20.55 2.54 37.82
CA VAL A 69 -19.25 2.58 38.54
C VAL A 69 -18.27 1.61 37.87
N ALA A 70 -18.72 0.41 37.50
CA ALA A 70 -17.90 -0.54 36.77
C ALA A 70 -17.46 0.00 35.40
N GLY A 71 -18.34 0.74 34.71
CA GLY A 71 -18.00 1.44 33.47
C GLY A 71 -16.89 2.47 33.65
N ILE A 72 -17.04 3.39 34.63
CA ILE A 72 -16.01 4.41 34.91
C ILE A 72 -14.67 3.75 35.26
N LEU A 73 -14.67 2.75 36.13
CA LEU A 73 -13.45 2.03 36.50
C LEU A 73 -12.80 1.35 35.30
N ALA A 74 -13.59 0.73 34.42
CA ALA A 74 -13.09 0.09 33.22
C ALA A 74 -12.46 1.10 32.25
N SER A 75 -13.10 2.26 32.02
CA SER A 75 -12.56 3.29 31.12
C SER A 75 -11.26 3.91 31.65
N VAL A 76 -11.18 4.18 32.96
CA VAL A 76 -9.95 4.68 33.60
C VAL A 76 -8.80 3.67 33.49
N LEU A 77 -9.08 2.39 33.77
CA LEU A 77 -8.09 1.31 33.61
C LEU A 77 -7.66 1.15 32.14
N GLY A 78 -8.60 1.22 31.21
CA GLY A 78 -8.35 1.12 29.78
C GLY A 78 -7.46 2.22 29.26
N PHE A 79 -7.76 3.46 29.61
CA PHE A 79 -6.95 4.61 29.25
C PHE A 79 -5.51 4.44 29.74
N GLY A 80 -5.32 4.05 31.01
CA GLY A 80 -3.99 3.78 31.56
C GLY A 80 -3.25 2.66 30.83
N ILE A 81 -3.91 1.53 30.56
CA ILE A 81 -3.30 0.37 29.88
C ILE A 81 -2.94 0.69 28.43
N VAL A 82 -3.83 1.35 27.69
CA VAL A 82 -3.58 1.77 26.31
C VAL A 82 -2.39 2.73 26.26
N LEU A 83 -2.32 3.71 27.17
CA LEU A 83 -1.17 4.63 27.25
C LEU A 83 0.15 3.91 27.57
N THR A 84 0.14 2.86 28.41
CA THR A 84 1.38 2.13 28.70
C THR A 84 1.94 1.38 27.50
N ARG A 85 1.11 1.07 26.50
CA ARG A 85 1.52 0.26 25.36
C ARG A 85 1.87 1.07 24.12
N ILE A 86 1.45 2.32 24.05
CA ILE A 86 1.63 3.19 22.87
C ILE A 86 2.69 4.26 23.17
N GLY A 87 3.75 4.32 22.34
CA GLY A 87 4.70 5.44 22.34
C GLY A 87 5.73 5.48 23.47
N TYR A 88 6.20 4.33 23.97
CA TYR A 88 7.24 4.21 25.03
C TYR A 88 6.87 4.76 26.44
N LEU A 89 5.69 5.35 26.61
CA LEU A 89 5.16 5.83 27.90
C LEU A 89 5.08 4.76 29.00
N GLY A 90 4.91 3.49 28.63
CA GLY A 90 4.87 2.37 29.58
C GLY A 90 6.12 2.26 30.45
N ASN A 91 7.31 2.56 29.90
CA ASN A 91 8.54 2.47 30.67
C ASN A 91 8.61 3.58 31.73
N ALA A 92 8.19 4.80 31.39
CA ALA A 92 8.11 5.94 32.32
C ALA A 92 7.00 5.75 33.37
N LEU A 93 5.85 5.18 32.98
CA LEU A 93 4.72 4.97 33.88
C LEU A 93 5.00 3.81 34.86
N LEU A 94 5.59 2.70 34.39
CA LEU A 94 6.02 1.59 35.22
C LEU A 94 7.17 1.99 36.15
N SER A 95 8.15 2.78 35.69
CA SER A 95 9.22 3.28 36.55
C SER A 95 8.70 4.24 37.61
N THR A 96 7.76 5.14 37.28
CA THR A 96 7.11 6.05 38.23
C THR A 96 6.30 5.28 39.27
N LEU A 97 5.49 4.29 38.86
CA LEU A 97 4.74 3.41 39.78
C LEU A 97 5.67 2.59 40.68
N TRP A 98 6.76 2.07 40.12
CA TRP A 98 7.77 1.32 40.88
C TRP A 98 8.47 2.19 41.93
N LEU A 99 8.84 3.42 41.55
CA LEU A 99 9.44 4.41 42.46
C LEU A 99 8.44 4.87 43.53
N LEU A 100 7.15 5.03 43.20
CA LEU A 100 6.08 5.34 44.15
C LEU A 100 5.89 4.21 45.16
N ILE A 101 5.80 2.96 44.70
CA ILE A 101 5.67 1.79 45.58
C ILE A 101 6.90 1.70 46.49
N ARG A 102 8.11 1.80 45.93
CA ARG A 102 9.37 1.76 46.69
C ARG A 102 9.47 2.87 47.73
N SER A 103 9.07 4.10 47.39
CA SER A 103 9.08 5.25 48.31
C SER A 103 8.01 5.16 49.39
N GLN A 104 6.81 4.62 49.08
CA GLN A 104 5.73 4.32 50.05
C GLN A 104 6.14 3.25 51.06
N TRP A 105 6.78 2.16 50.62
CA TRP A 105 7.35 1.17 51.55
C TRP A 105 8.40 1.79 52.49
N TRP A 106 9.22 2.72 51.98
CA TRP A 106 10.21 3.43 52.80
C TRP A 106 9.58 4.45 53.76
N THR A 107 8.51 5.15 53.37
CA THR A 107 7.77 6.09 54.25
C THR A 107 6.96 5.37 55.31
N ILE A 108 6.38 4.20 55.01
CA ILE A 108 5.75 3.34 56.03
C ILE A 108 6.80 2.81 57.00
N SER A 109 7.98 2.39 56.49
CA SER A 109 9.10 1.95 57.34
C SER A 109 9.63 3.08 58.23
N TYR A 110 9.79 4.29 57.68
CA TYR A 110 10.22 5.49 58.41
C TYR A 110 9.17 5.99 59.39
N GLY A 111 7.89 5.98 59.01
CA GLY A 111 6.74 6.34 59.86
C GLY A 111 6.55 5.37 61.04
N VAL A 112 6.71 4.07 60.81
CA VAL A 112 6.68 3.05 61.86
C VAL A 112 7.89 3.22 62.81
N LEU A 113 9.08 3.52 62.29
CA LEU A 113 10.29 3.76 63.10
C LEU A 113 10.26 5.09 63.89
N THR A 114 9.62 6.14 63.36
CA THR A 114 9.48 7.45 64.02
C THR A 114 8.37 7.47 65.07
N VAL A 115 7.28 6.71 64.88
CA VAL A 115 6.26 6.48 65.93
C VAL A 115 6.80 5.55 67.03
N TRP A 116 7.66 4.59 66.69
CA TRP A 116 8.35 3.74 67.68
C TRP A 116 9.42 4.50 68.51
N ASN A 117 9.78 5.71 68.10
CA ASN A 117 10.70 6.60 68.82
C ASN A 117 10.08 7.23 70.09
N TRP A 118 8.76 7.07 70.29
CA TRP A 118 8.04 7.51 71.50
C TRP A 118 7.99 6.46 72.62
N LEU A 119 8.61 5.29 72.43
CA LEU A 119 8.77 4.23 73.43
C LEU A 119 10.21 4.23 73.99
N PRO A 120 10.42 3.95 75.30
CA PRO A 120 11.76 3.87 75.88
C PRO A 120 12.58 2.74 75.23
N LYS A 121 13.78 3.05 74.73
CA LYS A 121 14.62 2.12 73.96
C LYS A 121 15.71 1.46 74.82
N PRO A 122 16.04 0.18 74.60
CA PRO A 122 17.26 -0.46 75.11
C PRO A 122 18.51 -0.04 74.31
N ASP A 123 19.68 -0.03 74.97
CA ASP A 123 20.95 0.60 74.53
C ASP A 123 21.55 0.11 73.20
N TRP A 124 21.06 -0.98 72.63
CA TRP A 124 21.59 -1.57 71.38
C TRP A 124 20.97 -1.00 70.09
N LEU A 125 20.11 0.02 70.18
CA LEU A 125 19.37 0.64 69.04
C LEU A 125 19.63 2.16 68.88
N SER A 126 20.73 2.67 69.40
CA SER A 126 21.09 4.10 69.36
C SER A 126 21.42 4.65 67.97
N ASP A 127 21.54 3.80 66.94
CA ASP A 127 22.06 4.17 65.61
C ASP A 127 20.99 4.34 64.51
N VAL A 128 19.71 4.51 64.89
CA VAL A 128 18.58 4.67 63.93
C VAL A 128 18.21 6.14 63.69
N SER A 129 18.88 7.09 64.34
CA SER A 129 18.63 8.54 64.20
C SER A 129 19.18 9.16 62.91
N ASN A 130 19.98 8.42 62.13
CA ASN A 130 20.64 8.90 60.90
C ASN A 130 19.92 8.50 59.59
N LEU A 131 18.63 8.15 59.64
CA LEU A 131 17.85 7.89 58.42
C LEU A 131 17.54 9.21 57.69
N ALA A 132 18.23 9.46 56.58
CA ALA A 132 17.97 10.59 55.70
C ALA A 132 16.52 10.57 55.17
N PRO A 133 15.88 11.74 54.97
CA PRO A 133 14.55 11.81 54.37
C PRO A 133 14.55 11.17 52.99
N PRO A 134 13.42 10.54 52.56
CA PRO A 134 13.34 9.90 51.25
C PRO A 134 13.63 10.91 50.15
N ASP A 135 14.58 10.56 49.28
CA ASP A 135 14.90 11.35 48.09
C ASP A 135 13.77 11.20 47.06
N TRP A 136 12.95 12.24 46.97
CA TRP A 136 11.85 12.32 46.00
C TRP A 136 12.30 12.81 44.63
N ALA A 137 13.54 13.27 44.45
CA ALA A 137 13.99 13.86 43.20
C ALA A 137 13.86 12.88 42.01
N PRO A 138 14.22 11.58 42.11
CA PRO A 138 14.04 10.63 41.01
C PRO A 138 12.57 10.38 40.67
N PHE A 139 11.68 10.43 41.67
CA PHE A 139 10.24 10.29 41.46
C PHE A 139 9.67 11.52 40.76
N LEU A 140 9.96 12.72 41.25
CA LEU A 140 9.46 13.97 40.70
C LEU A 140 9.95 14.20 39.27
N THR A 141 11.18 13.84 38.93
CA THR A 141 11.70 13.94 37.56
C THR A 141 11.00 12.98 36.61
N THR A 142 10.83 11.71 36.99
CA THR A 142 10.13 10.71 36.18
C THR A 142 8.63 11.04 36.05
N PHE A 143 8.01 11.60 37.10
CA PHE A 143 6.64 12.06 37.07
C PHE A 143 6.46 13.29 36.17
N ALA A 144 7.39 14.25 36.23
CA ALA A 144 7.39 15.41 35.34
C ALA A 144 7.58 15.02 33.88
N SER A 145 8.47 14.06 33.57
CA SER A 145 8.63 13.54 32.20
C SER A 145 7.35 12.85 31.72
N LEU A 146 6.71 12.06 32.59
CA LEU A 146 5.42 11.43 32.28
C LEU A 146 4.33 12.46 31.95
N LEU A 147 4.22 13.54 32.74
CA LEU A 147 3.26 14.61 32.49
C LEU A 147 3.56 15.34 31.18
N ASN A 148 4.83 15.58 30.85
CA ASN A 148 5.24 16.18 29.59
C ASN A 148 4.89 15.30 28.39
N ASP A 149 5.18 14.00 28.45
CA ASP A 149 4.86 13.06 27.39
C ASP A 149 3.34 12.91 27.20
N LEU A 150 2.58 12.92 28.29
CA LEU A 150 1.12 12.95 28.25
C LEU A 150 0.60 14.25 27.61
N TRP A 151 1.21 15.39 27.93
CA TRP A 151 0.87 16.68 27.31
C TRP A 151 1.14 16.69 25.80
N ILE A 152 2.25 16.10 25.36
CA ILE A 152 2.57 15.94 23.93
C ILE A 152 1.50 15.10 23.23
N LEU A 153 1.09 13.98 23.82
CA LEU A 153 -0.01 13.16 23.27
C LEU A 153 -1.33 13.94 23.21
N LEU A 154 -1.70 14.64 24.28
CA LEU A 154 -2.91 15.47 24.31
C LEU A 154 -2.87 16.55 23.23
N THR A 155 -1.70 17.15 22.99
CA THR A 155 -1.51 18.14 21.93
C THR A 155 -1.69 17.51 20.55
N ARG A 156 -1.16 16.31 20.32
CA ARG A 156 -1.35 15.58 19.05
C ARG A 156 -2.81 15.23 18.80
N VAL A 157 -3.51 14.73 19.81
CA VAL A 157 -4.95 14.42 19.74
C VAL A 157 -5.75 15.70 19.49
N SER A 158 -5.43 16.79 20.18
CA SER A 158 -6.06 18.11 20.02
C SER A 158 -5.86 18.65 18.60
N ASN A 159 -4.64 18.59 18.07
CA ASN A 159 -4.32 19.07 16.72
C ASN A 159 -5.01 18.22 15.64
N TRP A 160 -5.00 16.90 15.80
CA TRP A 160 -5.72 15.98 14.93
C TRP A 160 -7.24 16.26 14.95
N PHE A 161 -7.83 16.47 16.12
CA PHE A 161 -9.25 16.79 16.25
C PHE A 161 -9.60 18.16 15.67
N ALA A 162 -8.73 19.17 15.87
CA ALA A 162 -8.90 20.49 15.27
C ALA A 162 -8.83 20.44 13.74
N ALA A 163 -7.92 19.63 13.17
CA ALA A 163 -7.81 19.43 11.73
C ALA A 163 -9.09 18.81 11.15
N ILE A 164 -9.67 17.83 11.82
CA ILE A 164 -10.96 17.23 11.44
C ILE A 164 -12.10 18.25 11.45
N LEU A 165 -12.20 19.07 12.50
CA LEU A 165 -13.24 20.11 12.60
C LEU A 165 -13.12 21.16 11.48
N GLN A 166 -11.93 21.34 10.93
CA GLN A 166 -11.64 22.23 9.82
C GLN A 166 -11.84 21.56 8.44
N GLY A 167 -12.20 20.27 8.40
CA GLY A 167 -12.38 19.51 7.17
C GLY A 167 -11.07 19.04 6.52
N ALA A 168 -9.93 19.12 7.22
CA ALA A 168 -8.64 18.65 6.74
C ALA A 168 -8.45 17.16 7.03
N SER A 169 -7.96 16.40 6.04
CA SER A 169 -7.53 15.01 6.21
C SER A 169 -6.11 14.99 6.78
N VAL A 170 -5.97 14.60 8.05
CA VAL A 170 -4.68 14.48 8.74
C VAL A 170 -4.58 13.12 9.41
N TYR A 171 -3.68 12.27 8.92
CA TYR A 171 -3.38 10.97 9.51
C TYR A 171 -2.23 11.09 10.52
N ASP A 172 -2.50 10.75 11.79
CA ASP A 172 -1.48 10.59 12.82
C ASP A 172 -1.52 9.13 13.35
N PRO A 173 -0.46 8.33 13.13
CA PRO A 173 -0.47 6.90 13.47
C PRO A 173 -0.60 6.63 14.97
N VAL A 174 -0.13 7.54 15.84
CA VAL A 174 -0.21 7.38 17.29
C VAL A 174 -1.61 7.69 17.79
N VAL A 175 -2.24 8.74 17.26
CA VAL A 175 -3.62 9.10 17.60
C VAL A 175 -4.59 8.01 17.12
N VAL A 176 -4.40 7.50 15.90
CA VAL A 176 -5.18 6.39 15.34
C VAL A 176 -5.02 5.13 16.20
N ALA A 177 -3.79 4.76 16.57
CA ALA A 177 -3.55 3.62 17.44
C ALA A 177 -4.20 3.78 18.82
N LEU A 178 -4.17 4.97 19.42
CA LEU A 178 -4.82 5.28 20.70
C LEU A 178 -6.34 5.10 20.62
N LEU A 179 -6.97 5.68 19.60
CA LEU A 179 -8.42 5.65 19.41
C LEU A 179 -8.94 4.22 19.21
N TRP A 180 -8.34 3.47 18.29
CA TRP A 180 -8.76 2.09 18.00
C TRP A 180 -8.47 1.12 19.13
N SER A 181 -7.34 1.28 19.82
CA SER A 181 -7.03 0.49 21.01
C SER A 181 -8.03 0.78 22.14
N PHE A 182 -8.40 2.04 22.35
CA PHE A 182 -9.39 2.38 23.36
C PHE A 182 -10.80 1.90 23.00
N ALA A 183 -11.22 2.02 21.73
CA ALA A 183 -12.49 1.47 21.26
C ALA A 183 -12.57 -0.05 21.43
N LEU A 184 -11.50 -0.77 21.06
CA LEU A 184 -11.40 -2.22 21.25
C LEU A 184 -11.44 -2.60 22.73
N TRP A 185 -10.79 -1.82 23.61
CA TRP A 185 -10.85 -2.01 25.05
C TRP A 185 -12.29 -1.98 25.57
N GLU A 186 -13.03 -0.92 25.26
CA GLU A 186 -14.41 -0.72 25.74
C GLU A 186 -15.32 -1.86 25.28
N VAL A 187 -15.22 -2.23 24.00
CA VAL A 187 -15.97 -3.37 23.42
C VAL A 187 -15.61 -4.69 24.12
N SER A 188 -14.33 -4.92 24.40
CA SER A 188 -13.86 -6.16 25.05
C SER A 188 -14.34 -6.29 26.49
N VAL A 189 -14.27 -5.20 27.26
CA VAL A 189 -14.82 -5.13 28.63
C VAL A 189 -16.33 -5.35 28.61
N TRP A 190 -17.04 -4.64 27.74
CA TRP A 190 -18.49 -4.76 27.59
C TRP A 190 -18.89 -6.21 27.31
N ALA A 191 -18.25 -6.83 26.32
CA ALA A 191 -18.58 -8.17 25.89
C ALA A 191 -18.38 -9.18 27.03
N ALA A 192 -17.26 -9.13 27.74
CA ALA A 192 -17.01 -10.00 28.88
C ALA A 192 -17.99 -9.75 30.05
N TRP A 193 -18.29 -8.48 30.33
CA TRP A 193 -19.18 -8.11 31.44
C TRP A 193 -20.62 -8.55 31.19
N VAL A 194 -21.16 -8.30 29.99
CA VAL A 194 -22.51 -8.72 29.59
C VAL A 194 -22.62 -10.23 29.51
N LEU A 195 -21.62 -10.91 28.95
CA LEU A 195 -21.61 -12.37 28.84
C LEU A 195 -21.69 -13.02 30.22
N LYS A 196 -20.90 -12.52 31.19
CA LYS A 196 -20.88 -13.06 32.55
C LYS A 196 -22.13 -12.70 33.36
N ARG A 197 -22.53 -11.42 33.35
CA ARG A 197 -23.57 -10.89 34.26
C ARG A 197 -24.99 -11.02 33.71
N ARG A 198 -25.17 -10.89 32.40
CA ARG A 198 -26.49 -10.94 31.74
C ARG A 198 -26.73 -12.24 30.97
N ARG A 199 -25.69 -13.01 30.63
CA ARG A 199 -25.80 -14.27 29.86
C ARG A 199 -26.54 -14.11 28.53
N ARG A 200 -26.30 -12.99 27.84
CA ARG A 200 -26.88 -12.68 26.54
C ARG A 200 -25.76 -12.54 25.51
N PRO A 201 -25.37 -13.62 24.82
CA PRO A 201 -24.25 -13.61 23.86
C PRO A 201 -24.41 -12.57 22.76
N VAL A 202 -25.62 -12.43 22.21
CA VAL A 202 -25.90 -11.45 21.14
C VAL A 202 -25.61 -10.03 21.63
N LEU A 203 -26.09 -9.65 22.81
CA LEU A 203 -25.82 -8.32 23.38
C LEU A 203 -24.34 -8.11 23.75
N ALA A 204 -23.63 -9.18 24.07
CA ALA A 204 -22.20 -9.12 24.38
C ALA A 204 -21.36 -8.82 23.13
N VAL A 205 -21.64 -9.51 22.02
CA VAL A 205 -20.86 -9.37 20.77
C VAL A 205 -21.37 -8.23 19.88
N ALA A 206 -22.59 -7.75 20.06
CA ALA A 206 -23.21 -6.75 19.19
C ALA A 206 -22.36 -5.48 18.95
N PRO A 207 -21.73 -4.83 19.95
CA PRO A 207 -20.88 -3.67 19.69
C PRO A 207 -19.63 -4.00 18.87
N ALA A 208 -19.03 -5.17 19.11
CA ALA A 208 -17.90 -5.65 18.31
C ALA A 208 -18.30 -5.88 16.85
N GLY A 209 -19.46 -6.50 16.65
CA GLY A 209 -20.00 -6.75 15.32
C GLY A 209 -20.40 -5.48 14.59
N ALA A 210 -21.04 -4.53 15.29
CA ALA A 210 -21.38 -3.23 14.72
C ALA A 210 -20.12 -2.46 14.29
N LEU A 211 -19.08 -2.44 15.14
CA LEU A 211 -17.80 -1.82 14.82
C LEU A 211 -17.17 -2.47 13.58
N LEU A 212 -17.09 -3.80 13.55
CA LEU A 212 -16.52 -4.57 12.44
C LEU A 212 -17.28 -4.39 11.13
N VAL A 213 -18.61 -4.44 11.14
CA VAL A 213 -19.45 -4.20 9.95
C VAL A 213 -19.29 -2.77 9.45
N THR A 214 -19.23 -1.79 10.36
CA THR A 214 -19.05 -0.37 10.00
C THR A 214 -17.68 -0.10 9.39
N THR A 215 -16.63 -0.76 9.86
CA THR A 215 -15.28 -0.62 9.29
C THR A 215 -15.15 -1.34 7.95
N LEU A 216 -15.70 -2.56 7.82
CA LEU A 216 -15.64 -3.34 6.58
C LEU A 216 -16.49 -2.71 5.47
N SER A 217 -17.68 -2.19 5.81
CA SER A 217 -18.57 -1.47 4.87
C SER A 217 -17.87 -0.24 4.31
N TYR A 218 -17.30 0.56 5.20
CA TYR A 218 -16.58 1.77 4.83
C TYR A 218 -15.43 1.50 3.86
N VAL A 219 -14.61 0.49 4.14
CA VAL A 219 -13.43 0.17 3.34
C VAL A 219 -13.73 -0.75 2.15
N GLY A 220 -14.93 -1.31 2.03
CA GLY A 220 -15.27 -2.26 0.95
C GLY A 220 -14.50 -3.58 1.06
N ALA A 221 -14.12 -3.97 2.28
CA ALA A 221 -13.34 -5.19 2.54
C ALA A 221 -14.24 -6.45 2.53
N SER A 222 -13.63 -7.61 2.30
CA SER A 222 -14.36 -8.89 2.25
C SER A 222 -15.08 -9.18 3.58
N PRO A 223 -16.39 -9.51 3.56
CA PRO A 223 -17.15 -9.79 4.79
C PRO A 223 -16.86 -11.17 5.39
N SER A 224 -15.96 -11.96 4.80
CA SER A 224 -15.66 -13.33 5.24
C SER A 224 -15.27 -13.43 6.72
N ILE A 225 -14.66 -12.39 7.30
CA ILE A 225 -14.28 -12.37 8.72
C ILE A 225 -15.48 -12.34 9.68
N LEU A 226 -16.65 -11.87 9.20
CA LEU A 226 -17.90 -11.92 9.96
C LEU A 226 -18.39 -13.36 10.18
N LEU A 227 -18.00 -14.30 9.32
CA LEU A 227 -18.33 -15.72 9.47
C LEU A 227 -17.63 -16.34 10.71
N LEU A 228 -16.39 -15.93 10.99
CA LEU A 228 -15.68 -16.35 12.21
C LEU A 228 -16.40 -15.81 13.46
N MET A 229 -16.83 -14.55 13.42
CA MET A 229 -17.60 -13.95 14.51
C MET A 229 -18.94 -14.65 14.71
N LEU A 230 -19.64 -14.98 13.63
CA LEU A 230 -20.91 -15.71 13.64
C LEU A 230 -20.73 -17.11 14.25
N GLY A 231 -19.69 -17.85 13.84
CA GLY A 231 -19.37 -19.17 14.40
C GLY A 231 -19.11 -19.11 15.92
N ALA A 232 -18.32 -18.12 16.37
CA ALA A 232 -18.09 -17.88 17.79
C ALA A 232 -19.39 -17.53 18.54
N LEU A 233 -20.25 -16.69 17.97
CA LEU A 233 -21.53 -16.30 18.55
C LEU A 233 -22.48 -17.50 18.70
N LEU A 234 -22.59 -18.35 17.68
CA LEU A 234 -23.39 -19.57 17.72
C LEU A 234 -22.89 -20.53 18.81
N GLY A 235 -21.57 -20.70 18.92
CA GLY A 235 -20.96 -21.47 20.00
C GLY A 235 -21.29 -20.91 21.39
N LEU A 236 -21.23 -19.59 21.56
CA LEU A 236 -21.60 -18.93 22.82
C LEU A 236 -23.08 -19.13 23.16
N LEU A 237 -23.97 -19.03 22.17
CA LEU A 237 -25.41 -19.27 22.32
C LEU A 237 -25.70 -20.70 22.77
N ALA A 238 -25.06 -21.68 22.14
CA ALA A 238 -25.24 -23.08 22.50
C ALA A 238 -24.78 -23.37 23.94
N LEU A 239 -23.59 -22.90 24.32
CA LEU A 239 -23.05 -23.13 25.67
C LEU A 239 -23.87 -22.44 26.76
N ILE A 240 -24.27 -21.19 26.55
CA ILE A 240 -25.07 -20.47 27.54
C ILE A 240 -26.50 -21.00 27.61
N GLY A 241 -27.09 -21.40 26.47
CA GLY A 241 -28.40 -22.05 26.43
C GLY A 241 -28.39 -23.35 27.24
N TYR A 242 -27.36 -24.18 27.04
CA TYR A 242 -27.18 -25.40 27.82
C TYR A 242 -27.03 -25.12 29.32
N ASP A 243 -26.19 -24.14 29.71
CA ASP A 243 -26.02 -23.76 31.12
C ASP A 243 -27.29 -23.21 31.77
N LEU A 244 -28.18 -22.57 31.01
CA LEU A 244 -29.48 -22.10 31.48
C LEU A 244 -30.45 -23.27 31.68
N GLU A 245 -30.47 -24.23 30.76
CA GLU A 245 -31.37 -25.38 30.85
C GLU A 245 -30.96 -26.32 31.99
N LEU A 246 -29.65 -26.55 32.20
CA LEU A 246 -29.16 -27.30 33.37
C LEU A 246 -29.59 -26.66 34.69
N ARG A 247 -29.54 -25.32 34.78
CA ARG A 247 -30.02 -24.60 35.97
C ARG A 247 -31.53 -24.73 36.15
N ARG A 248 -32.27 -24.72 35.04
CA ARG A 248 -33.72 -24.90 35.04
C ARG A 248 -34.09 -26.29 35.54
N TRP A 249 -33.45 -27.35 35.03
CA TRP A 249 -33.68 -28.72 35.49
C TRP A 249 -33.27 -28.91 36.94
N ALA A 250 -32.16 -28.32 37.38
CA ALA A 250 -31.75 -28.32 38.77
C ALA A 250 -32.77 -27.62 39.70
N MET A 251 -33.36 -26.49 39.26
CA MET A 251 -34.43 -25.82 40.00
C MET A 251 -35.74 -26.62 40.02
N LEU A 252 -36.03 -27.37 38.97
CA LEU A 252 -37.20 -28.25 38.87
C LEU A 252 -36.98 -29.64 39.49
N ASN A 253 -35.79 -29.89 40.05
CA ASN A 253 -35.39 -31.16 40.65
C ASN A 253 -35.56 -32.37 39.70
N ILE A 254 -35.26 -32.17 38.41
CA ILE A 254 -35.26 -33.20 37.38
C ILE A 254 -33.85 -33.77 37.29
N ASP A 255 -33.69 -35.09 37.37
CA ASP A 255 -32.39 -35.75 37.14
C ASP A 255 -32.01 -35.70 35.65
N PHE A 256 -30.75 -35.36 35.37
CA PHE A 256 -30.23 -35.29 34.00
C PHE A 256 -28.82 -35.87 33.89
N PRO A 257 -28.50 -36.55 32.77
CA PRO A 257 -27.14 -37.00 32.48
C PRO A 257 -26.21 -35.82 32.10
N ASP A 258 -24.92 -35.90 32.45
CA ASP A 258 -23.90 -34.90 32.06
C ASP A 258 -23.53 -35.06 30.57
N LEU A 259 -24.35 -34.49 29.70
CA LEU A 259 -24.17 -34.48 28.24
C LEU A 259 -23.25 -33.34 27.75
N GLY A 260 -22.42 -32.76 28.63
CA GLY A 260 -21.67 -31.54 28.29
C GLY A 260 -20.76 -31.68 27.07
N THR A 261 -20.09 -32.83 26.91
CA THR A 261 -19.23 -33.12 25.76
C THR A 261 -20.02 -33.35 24.47
N ASP A 262 -21.18 -34.00 24.59
CA ASP A 262 -22.02 -34.33 23.44
C ASP A 262 -22.70 -33.07 22.89
N VAL A 263 -23.22 -32.23 23.79
CA VAL A 263 -23.79 -30.92 23.45
C VAL A 263 -22.75 -30.01 22.83
N LEU A 264 -21.51 -29.99 23.35
CA LEU A 264 -20.42 -29.20 22.76
C LEU A 264 -20.07 -29.67 21.35
N THR A 265 -20.00 -30.99 21.15
CA THR A 265 -19.65 -31.59 19.85
C THR A 265 -20.75 -31.29 18.82
N VAL A 266 -22.01 -31.51 19.18
CA VAL A 266 -23.16 -31.19 18.32
C VAL A 266 -23.23 -29.70 18.02
N ALA A 267 -23.05 -28.84 19.02
CA ALA A 267 -23.04 -27.40 18.83
C ALA A 267 -21.92 -26.93 17.89
N LEU A 268 -20.72 -27.52 17.97
CA LEU A 268 -19.60 -27.22 17.10
C LEU A 268 -19.92 -27.62 15.65
N PHE A 269 -20.40 -28.84 15.42
CA PHE A 269 -20.76 -29.31 14.07
C PHE A 269 -21.91 -28.51 13.47
N LEU A 270 -22.94 -28.22 14.27
CA LEU A 270 -24.08 -27.40 13.83
C LEU A 270 -23.64 -25.97 13.49
N SER A 271 -22.77 -25.37 14.30
CA SER A 271 -22.23 -24.03 14.05
C SER A 271 -21.37 -24.02 12.79
N LEU A 272 -20.52 -25.03 12.59
CA LEU A 272 -19.68 -25.14 11.40
C LEU A 272 -20.53 -25.37 10.14
N ALA A 273 -21.54 -26.23 10.22
CA ALA A 273 -22.49 -26.47 9.14
C ALA A 273 -23.28 -25.20 8.78
N LEU A 274 -23.78 -24.46 9.77
CA LEU A 274 -24.47 -23.19 9.56
C LEU A 274 -23.57 -22.12 8.97
N VAL A 275 -22.32 -22.02 9.43
CA VAL A 275 -21.33 -21.08 8.86
C VAL A 275 -20.98 -21.47 7.42
N SER A 276 -20.80 -22.76 7.15
CA SER A 276 -20.49 -23.26 5.80
C SER A 276 -21.66 -23.04 4.85
N LEU A 277 -22.89 -23.34 5.30
CA LEU A 277 -24.10 -23.08 4.52
C LEU A 277 -24.30 -21.57 4.30
N SER A 278 -24.05 -20.75 5.32
CA SER A 278 -24.05 -19.28 5.20
C SER A 278 -22.98 -18.76 4.25
N ALA A 279 -21.87 -19.47 4.07
CA ALA A 279 -20.82 -19.12 3.11
C ALA A 279 -21.13 -19.57 1.67
N MET A 280 -21.92 -20.65 1.52
CA MET A 280 -22.28 -21.24 0.22
C MET A 280 -23.56 -20.68 -0.38
N VAL A 281 -24.51 -20.19 0.43
CA VAL A 281 -25.73 -19.55 -0.07
C VAL A 281 -25.35 -18.22 -0.76
N PRO A 282 -25.78 -17.98 -2.03
CA PRO A 282 -25.46 -16.75 -2.76
C PRO A 282 -25.82 -15.51 -1.93
N SER A 283 -24.86 -14.57 -1.89
CA SER A 283 -24.69 -13.45 -0.93
C SER A 283 -25.77 -12.37 -0.88
N ILE A 284 -27.05 -12.70 -1.11
CA ILE A 284 -28.15 -11.73 -1.22
C ILE A 284 -28.30 -10.96 0.11
N SER A 285 -28.21 -11.61 1.27
CA SER A 285 -28.46 -10.95 2.57
C SER A 285 -27.31 -10.07 3.11
N LEU A 286 -26.05 -10.39 2.83
CA LEU A 286 -24.92 -9.59 3.34
C LEU A 286 -24.82 -8.26 2.57
N ARG A 287 -25.01 -8.27 1.25
CA ARG A 287 -25.02 -7.04 0.44
C ARG A 287 -26.15 -6.12 0.85
N ASP A 288 -27.35 -6.63 1.12
CA ASP A 288 -28.46 -5.80 1.59
C ASP A 288 -28.16 -5.10 2.95
N ILE A 289 -27.42 -5.75 3.86
CA ILE A 289 -26.98 -5.15 5.12
C ILE A 289 -25.92 -4.05 4.85
N PHE A 290 -24.98 -4.31 3.94
CA PHE A 290 -23.97 -3.33 3.53
C PHE A 290 -24.62 -2.13 2.80
N ASP A 291 -25.57 -2.39 1.90
CA ASP A 291 -26.33 -1.39 1.15
C ASP A 291 -27.26 -0.58 2.07
N PHE A 292 -27.81 -1.18 3.13
CA PHE A 292 -28.56 -0.48 4.17
C PHE A 292 -27.64 0.45 4.99
N VAL A 293 -26.46 -0.04 5.41
CA VAL A 293 -25.47 0.78 6.13
C VAL A 293 -24.94 1.91 5.25
N ASP A 294 -24.66 1.63 3.98
CA ASP A 294 -24.22 2.61 2.99
C ASP A 294 -25.33 3.61 2.63
N GLY A 295 -26.59 3.15 2.58
CA GLY A 295 -27.78 3.98 2.37
C GLY A 295 -28.05 4.94 3.51
N VAL A 296 -27.86 4.51 4.77
CA VAL A 296 -27.92 5.38 5.96
C VAL A 296 -26.78 6.40 6.01
N ARG A 297 -25.64 6.11 5.35
CA ARG A 297 -24.43 6.94 5.36
C ARG A 297 -24.29 7.87 4.16
N ARG A 298 -24.95 7.58 3.03
CA ARG A 298 -24.88 8.32 1.75
C ARG A 298 -25.40 9.76 1.79
N GLU A 299 -25.98 10.21 2.91
CA GLU A 299 -26.54 11.56 3.04
C GLU A 299 -25.60 12.58 3.72
N ARG A 300 -24.31 12.27 3.95
CA ARG A 300 -23.35 13.22 4.56
C ARG A 300 -22.02 13.37 3.82
N SER A 301 -21.91 14.49 3.10
CA SER A 301 -20.79 15.43 2.83
C SER A 301 -19.32 14.96 2.85
N GLU A 302 -18.48 15.63 2.06
CA GLU A 302 -16.99 15.62 2.05
C GLU A 302 -16.32 15.58 3.45
N GLN A 303 -16.95 16.16 4.48
CA GLN A 303 -16.49 16.08 5.87
C GLN A 303 -16.45 14.65 6.42
N ALA A 304 -17.34 13.75 5.99
CA ALA A 304 -17.35 12.36 6.43
C ALA A 304 -16.14 11.58 5.89
N GLU A 305 -15.66 11.94 4.69
CA GLU A 305 -14.49 11.33 4.04
C GLU A 305 -13.18 11.79 4.69
N ALA A 306 -13.05 13.09 4.99
CA ALA A 306 -11.93 13.65 5.75
C ALA A 306 -11.81 13.04 7.16
N VAL A 307 -12.94 12.84 7.86
CA VAL A 307 -12.97 12.17 9.18
C VAL A 307 -12.47 10.72 9.08
N SER A 308 -12.89 9.97 8.08
CA SER A 308 -12.46 8.57 7.92
C SER A 308 -11.00 8.39 7.50
N GLU A 309 -10.48 9.22 6.60
CA GLU A 309 -9.06 9.21 6.25
C GLU A 309 -8.20 9.55 7.48
N SER A 310 -8.64 10.52 8.29
CA SER A 310 -7.96 10.87 9.54
C SER A 310 -7.96 9.74 10.57
N LEU A 311 -8.95 8.83 10.53
CA LEU A 311 -9.03 7.63 11.36
C LEU A 311 -8.18 6.46 10.83
N GLY A 312 -7.42 6.67 9.75
CA GLY A 312 -6.59 5.64 9.11
C GLY A 312 -7.37 4.64 8.29
N MET A 313 -8.65 4.92 7.98
CA MET A 313 -9.49 4.10 7.13
C MET A 313 -9.49 4.68 5.72
N GLU A 314 -8.68 4.09 4.83
CA GLU A 314 -8.71 4.42 3.41
C GLU A 314 -9.82 3.60 2.74
N ARG A 315 -10.79 4.26 2.08
CA ARG A 315 -11.81 3.56 1.31
C ARG A 315 -11.10 2.75 0.24
N ARG A 316 -11.19 1.41 0.23
CA ARG A 316 -10.99 0.70 -1.04
C ARG A 316 -12.22 1.07 -1.83
N LEU A 317 -12.13 2.17 -2.57
CA LEU A 317 -13.07 2.45 -3.64
C LEU A 317 -13.28 1.12 -4.34
N ALA A 318 -14.53 0.66 -4.41
CA ALA A 318 -14.89 -0.40 -5.34
C ALA A 318 -14.15 -0.01 -6.61
N ARG A 319 -13.11 -0.79 -6.98
CA ARG A 319 -12.31 -0.47 -8.14
C ARG A 319 -13.35 -0.14 -9.20
N PRO A 320 -13.35 1.07 -9.82
CA PRO A 320 -13.89 1.14 -11.17
C PRO A 320 -13.27 -0.07 -11.83
N LYS A 321 -14.06 -0.99 -12.43
CA LYS A 321 -13.52 -2.19 -13.13
C LYS A 321 -12.13 -1.79 -13.62
N PRO A 322 -11.03 -2.32 -13.04
CA PRO A 322 -9.75 -1.65 -13.08
C PRO A 322 -9.56 -1.15 -14.49
N GLY A 323 -9.46 0.17 -14.68
CA GLY A 323 -9.19 0.69 -16.00
C GLY A 323 -7.94 -0.06 -16.50
N PRO A 324 -7.78 -0.28 -17.81
CA PRO A 324 -6.60 -0.98 -18.31
C PRO A 324 -5.28 -0.48 -17.72
N LEU A 325 -5.20 0.79 -17.30
CA LEU A 325 -4.05 1.40 -16.62
C LEU A 325 -3.93 1.14 -15.10
N ASP A 326 -5.03 0.85 -14.37
CA ASP A 326 -4.99 0.59 -12.92
C ASP A 326 -4.38 -0.77 -12.59
N GLU A 327 -4.56 -1.78 -13.47
CA GLU A 327 -3.95 -3.11 -13.33
C GLU A 327 -2.43 -3.06 -13.49
N VAL A 328 -1.92 -2.20 -14.37
CA VAL A 328 -0.48 -2.00 -14.64
C VAL A 328 0.14 -0.87 -13.84
N ARG A 329 -0.58 -0.24 -12.90
CA ARG A 329 -0.04 0.81 -12.03
C ARG A 329 1.10 0.31 -11.12
N TYR A 330 1.14 -0.99 -10.85
CA TYR A 330 2.17 -1.65 -10.06
C TYR A 330 3.10 -2.47 -10.98
N GLY A 331 4.19 -1.86 -11.43
CA GLY A 331 5.17 -2.48 -12.31
C GLY A 331 6.20 -3.36 -11.60
N GLY A 332 5.81 -4.14 -10.57
CA GLY A 332 6.70 -4.86 -9.66
C GLY A 332 7.89 -5.61 -10.30
N LEU A 333 8.96 -5.82 -9.52
CA LEU A 333 10.12 -6.63 -9.91
C LEU A 333 10.22 -7.90 -9.04
N PRO A 334 10.75 -9.01 -9.57
CA PRO A 334 11.07 -9.26 -10.98
C PRO A 334 9.84 -9.75 -11.77
N ARG A 335 9.60 -9.23 -12.99
CA ARG A 335 8.60 -9.70 -13.98
C ARG A 335 7.09 -9.53 -13.69
N GLN A 336 6.64 -8.45 -13.04
CA GLN A 336 5.19 -8.13 -13.04
C GLN A 336 4.77 -7.16 -14.13
N HIS A 337 5.68 -6.32 -14.64
CA HIS A 337 5.38 -5.35 -15.71
C HIS A 337 5.65 -5.86 -17.13
N LEU A 338 6.30 -7.02 -17.28
CA LEU A 338 6.36 -7.66 -18.60
C LEU A 338 4.92 -7.98 -18.99
N LEU A 339 4.43 -7.32 -20.03
CA LEU A 339 3.08 -7.43 -20.58
C LEU A 339 2.76 -8.90 -20.88
N ARG A 340 2.30 -9.60 -19.83
CA ARG A 340 1.90 -11.01 -19.76
C ARG A 340 2.77 -11.99 -20.56
N ALA A 341 4.09 -11.91 -20.43
CA ALA A 341 4.99 -12.93 -20.97
C ALA A 341 5.59 -13.76 -19.83
N GLY A 342 5.35 -15.07 -19.87
CA GLY A 342 5.93 -16.03 -18.94
C GLY A 342 7.46 -16.15 -19.08
N PRO A 343 8.11 -17.08 -18.36
CA PRO A 343 9.56 -17.26 -18.38
C PRO A 343 10.13 -17.64 -19.76
N GLU A 344 9.27 -17.96 -20.73
CA GLU A 344 9.60 -18.12 -22.14
C GLU A 344 8.96 -16.97 -22.94
N LEU A 345 9.82 -16.09 -23.42
CA LEU A 345 9.45 -15.04 -24.35
C LEU A 345 9.17 -15.69 -25.71
N SER A 346 7.89 -15.85 -26.09
CA SER A 346 7.53 -16.47 -27.37
C SER A 346 7.94 -15.60 -28.56
N LYS A 347 8.17 -16.22 -29.72
CA LYS A 347 8.40 -15.50 -30.99
C LYS A 347 7.11 -15.17 -31.72
N ASP A 348 5.99 -15.18 -31.00
CA ASP A 348 4.69 -14.88 -31.60
C ASP A 348 4.64 -13.41 -31.99
N LEU A 349 4.03 -13.13 -33.13
CA LEU A 349 3.78 -11.77 -33.59
C LEU A 349 2.89 -11.05 -32.57
N VAL A 350 3.29 -9.83 -32.16
CA VAL A 350 2.52 -8.98 -31.24
C VAL A 350 2.14 -7.66 -31.88
N ILE A 351 3.06 -7.01 -32.60
CA ILE A 351 2.78 -5.71 -33.21
C ILE A 351 3.39 -5.65 -34.61
N LEU A 352 2.63 -5.11 -35.56
CA LEU A 352 3.13 -4.63 -36.84
C LEU A 352 3.06 -3.10 -36.84
N ILE A 353 4.15 -2.43 -37.18
CA ILE A 353 4.22 -0.96 -37.15
C ILE A 353 4.81 -0.43 -38.44
N SER A 354 4.14 0.52 -39.10
CA SER A 354 4.74 1.31 -40.17
C SER A 354 4.95 2.75 -39.69
N THR A 355 6.10 3.36 -40.03
CA THR A 355 6.43 4.74 -39.64
C THR A 355 6.53 5.71 -40.82
N GLY A 356 6.42 5.20 -42.05
CA GLY A 356 6.55 6.00 -43.28
C GLY A 356 7.97 6.50 -43.58
N ASP A 357 8.97 6.27 -42.72
CA ASP A 357 10.34 6.78 -42.91
C ASP A 357 11.07 6.14 -44.11
N LEU A 358 10.69 4.92 -44.47
CA LEU A 358 11.34 4.14 -45.52
C LEU A 358 10.29 3.50 -46.45
N PRO A 359 10.45 3.62 -47.79
CA PRO A 359 9.52 3.02 -48.74
C PRO A 359 9.68 1.48 -48.81
N PRO A 360 8.63 0.75 -49.23
CA PRO A 360 8.75 -0.69 -49.49
C PRO A 360 9.66 -0.95 -50.69
N GLY A 361 10.55 -1.94 -50.59
CA GLY A 361 11.49 -2.29 -51.65
C GLY A 361 12.56 -3.28 -51.20
N PRO A 362 13.28 -3.93 -52.13
CA PRO A 362 14.33 -4.88 -51.75
C PRO A 362 15.46 -4.17 -50.98
N PRO A 363 16.05 -4.81 -49.94
CA PRO A 363 17.05 -4.20 -49.08
C PRO A 363 18.24 -3.63 -49.88
N ALA A 364 18.63 -4.31 -50.97
CA ALA A 364 19.75 -3.92 -51.82
C ALA A 364 19.51 -2.60 -52.58
N LEU A 365 18.26 -2.19 -52.84
CA LEU A 365 17.98 -0.91 -53.50
C LEU A 365 17.85 0.23 -52.49
N VAL A 366 17.32 -0.04 -51.29
CA VAL A 366 17.12 0.99 -50.24
C VAL A 366 18.38 1.21 -49.41
N ALA A 367 19.19 0.17 -49.19
CA ALA A 367 20.51 0.30 -48.55
C ALA A 367 21.55 1.01 -49.44
N VAL A 368 21.31 1.12 -50.77
CA VAL A 368 22.16 1.90 -51.69
C VAL A 368 22.06 3.41 -51.40
N ASP A 369 20.94 3.88 -50.84
CA ASP A 369 20.81 5.25 -50.30
C ASP A 369 21.41 5.41 -48.90
N GLY A 370 22.02 4.34 -48.34
CA GLY A 370 22.75 4.36 -47.07
C GLY A 370 21.91 4.50 -45.81
N ARG A 371 20.57 4.50 -45.90
CA ARG A 371 19.68 4.69 -44.75
C ARG A 371 19.32 3.36 -44.10
N ALA A 372 19.95 3.05 -42.97
CA ALA A 372 19.50 1.96 -42.11
C ALA A 372 18.13 2.30 -41.46
N PRO A 373 17.26 1.30 -41.23
CA PRO A 373 16.01 1.51 -40.49
C PRO A 373 16.27 2.13 -39.11
N PRO A 374 15.60 3.23 -38.74
CA PRO A 374 15.71 3.79 -37.40
C PRO A 374 15.31 2.77 -36.33
N SER A 375 16.04 2.73 -35.21
CA SER A 375 15.65 1.91 -34.07
C SER A 375 14.66 2.67 -33.20
N TYR A 376 13.53 2.04 -32.86
CA TYR A 376 12.45 2.61 -32.07
C TYR A 376 12.14 1.79 -30.82
N TYR A 377 11.78 2.49 -29.75
CA TYR A 377 11.22 1.86 -28.55
C TYR A 377 9.72 2.15 -28.52
N TRP A 378 8.92 1.09 -28.67
CA TRP A 378 7.46 1.14 -28.70
C TRP A 378 6.95 1.21 -27.26
N ARG A 379 6.86 2.44 -26.73
CA ARG A 379 6.50 2.72 -25.35
C ARG A 379 5.03 2.45 -25.10
N GLY A 380 4.75 1.67 -24.06
CA GLY A 380 3.40 1.53 -23.52
C GLY A 380 3.22 2.35 -22.24
N LEU A 381 4.13 2.19 -21.27
CA LEU A 381 4.03 2.82 -19.95
C LEU A 381 5.35 3.40 -19.49
N THR A 382 5.26 4.34 -18.56
CA THR A 382 6.41 4.84 -17.79
C THR A 382 6.16 4.66 -16.30
N TYR A 383 7.17 4.66 -15.43
CA TYR A 383 7.00 4.60 -13.97
C TYR A 383 7.90 5.62 -13.26
N ASP A 384 7.36 6.23 -12.21
CA ASP A 384 7.99 7.33 -11.50
C ASP A 384 8.40 6.99 -10.06
N ILE A 385 7.73 6.07 -9.37
CA ILE A 385 8.03 5.72 -7.97
C ILE A 385 8.83 4.41 -7.90
N TYR A 386 10.02 4.48 -7.32
CA TYR A 386 10.80 3.29 -6.92
C TYR A 386 10.59 3.03 -5.43
N ASN A 387 10.35 1.77 -5.04
CA ASN A 387 10.08 1.40 -3.64
C ASN A 387 11.08 0.38 -3.06
N GLY A 388 12.23 0.20 -3.71
CA GLY A 388 13.25 -0.80 -3.35
C GLY A 388 12.96 -2.21 -3.85
N ARG A 389 11.71 -2.53 -4.23
CA ARG A 389 11.31 -3.84 -4.75
C ARG A 389 10.74 -3.79 -6.16
N GLY A 390 10.51 -2.61 -6.71
CA GLY A 390 9.96 -2.44 -8.04
C GLY A 390 9.46 -1.03 -8.27
N TRP A 391 8.62 -0.91 -9.29
CA TRP A 391 8.16 0.36 -9.81
C TRP A 391 6.67 0.52 -9.64
N GLN A 392 6.24 1.73 -9.38
CA GLN A 392 4.84 2.11 -9.28
C GLN A 392 4.62 3.44 -9.99
N ALA A 393 3.43 3.62 -10.53
CA ALA A 393 3.00 4.93 -11.00
C ALA A 393 2.28 5.68 -9.87
N SER A 394 2.62 6.97 -9.71
CA SER A 394 1.84 7.90 -8.90
C SER A 394 0.38 7.97 -9.37
N GLN A 395 -0.47 8.66 -8.61
CA GLN A 395 -1.89 8.75 -8.95
C GLN A 395 -2.08 9.39 -10.32
N THR A 396 -2.89 8.74 -11.16
CA THR A 396 -3.19 9.21 -12.51
C THR A 396 -4.64 9.63 -12.62
N GLU A 397 -4.87 10.76 -13.25
CA GLU A 397 -6.17 11.22 -13.70
C GLU A 397 -6.38 10.73 -15.14
N ILE A 398 -7.43 9.94 -15.38
CA ILE A 398 -7.77 9.46 -16.72
C ILE A 398 -8.63 10.51 -17.41
N LYS A 399 -8.18 11.01 -18.56
CA LYS A 399 -8.94 11.96 -19.39
C LYS A 399 -9.25 11.35 -20.75
N ALA A 400 -10.50 11.49 -21.19
CA ALA A 400 -10.94 11.06 -22.51
C ALA A 400 -10.63 12.15 -23.55
N TYR A 401 -10.22 11.71 -24.73
CA TYR A 401 -9.93 12.53 -25.90
C TYR A 401 -10.65 11.94 -27.10
N GLN A 402 -11.16 12.82 -27.95
CA GLN A 402 -11.77 12.42 -29.22
C GLN A 402 -10.69 12.09 -30.25
N ALA A 403 -11.04 11.30 -31.25
CA ALA A 403 -10.19 11.02 -32.39
C ALA A 403 -9.67 12.32 -33.05
N GLY A 404 -8.37 12.36 -33.35
CA GLY A 404 -7.66 13.52 -33.91
C GLY A 404 -7.41 14.67 -32.93
N GLN A 405 -8.01 14.66 -31.73
CA GLN A 405 -7.78 15.69 -30.72
C GLN A 405 -6.33 15.59 -30.19
N PRO A 406 -5.57 16.69 -30.09
CA PRO A 406 -4.22 16.66 -29.54
C PRO A 406 -4.18 16.66 -27.99
N ILE A 407 -3.26 15.89 -27.41
CA ILE A 407 -2.99 15.76 -25.96
C ILE A 407 -2.14 16.93 -25.42
N VAL A 408 -1.07 17.25 -26.14
CA VAL A 408 -0.11 18.33 -25.82
C VAL A 408 0.13 19.15 -27.08
N THR A 409 -0.01 20.47 -27.00
CA THR A 409 0.11 21.36 -28.15
C THR A 409 1.52 21.94 -28.34
N THR A 410 2.42 21.75 -27.37
CA THR A 410 3.79 22.30 -27.42
C THR A 410 4.80 21.22 -27.78
N THR A 411 5.17 21.14 -29.06
CA THR A 411 6.35 20.39 -29.50
C THR A 411 7.61 21.23 -29.23
N LEU A 412 8.69 20.56 -28.80
CA LEU A 412 9.99 21.22 -28.67
C LEU A 412 10.64 21.37 -30.06
N PRO A 413 11.44 22.42 -30.32
CA PRO A 413 12.04 22.65 -31.64
C PRO A 413 12.92 21.50 -32.16
N THR A 414 13.41 20.66 -31.25
CA THR A 414 14.29 19.52 -31.54
C THR A 414 13.53 18.20 -31.57
N GLN A 415 12.20 18.23 -31.64
CA GLN A 415 11.37 17.05 -31.82
C GLN A 415 10.94 16.96 -33.27
N ARG A 416 10.92 15.74 -33.81
CA ARG A 416 10.24 15.45 -35.08
C ARG A 416 8.93 14.73 -34.80
N ILE A 417 7.92 15.02 -35.60
CA ILE A 417 6.66 14.28 -35.56
C ILE A 417 6.81 13.03 -36.43
N VAL A 418 6.45 11.87 -35.87
CA VAL A 418 6.40 10.59 -36.59
C VAL A 418 4.98 10.04 -36.52
N ARG A 419 4.40 9.80 -37.69
CA ARG A 419 3.13 9.10 -37.85
C ARG A 419 3.38 7.60 -37.90
N GLN A 420 2.67 6.87 -37.05
CA GLN A 420 2.81 5.42 -36.92
C GLN A 420 1.47 4.76 -37.19
N GLU A 421 1.46 3.77 -38.08
CA GLU A 421 0.33 2.86 -38.26
C GLU A 421 0.62 1.58 -37.48
N VAL A 422 -0.16 1.31 -36.44
CA VAL A 422 0.08 0.23 -35.50
C VAL A 422 -1.05 -0.79 -35.59
N VAL A 423 -0.69 -2.06 -35.75
CA VAL A 423 -1.62 -3.20 -35.73
C VAL A 423 -1.19 -4.16 -34.63
N ILE A 424 -2.07 -4.38 -33.66
CA ILE A 424 -1.87 -5.29 -32.54
C ILE A 424 -2.38 -6.69 -32.93
N ALA A 425 -1.49 -7.68 -32.85
CA ALA A 425 -1.82 -9.09 -33.04
C ALA A 425 -2.24 -9.74 -31.70
N GLY A 426 -3.39 -10.41 -31.70
CA GLY A 426 -3.93 -11.11 -30.53
C GLY A 426 -4.84 -10.26 -29.65
N ASP A 427 -4.99 -10.67 -28.39
CA ASP A 427 -5.77 -9.99 -27.35
C ASP A 427 -4.81 -9.46 -26.27
N LYS A 428 -4.25 -8.27 -26.53
CA LYS A 428 -3.16 -7.65 -25.73
C LYS A 428 -3.65 -6.50 -24.83
N GLY A 429 -4.97 -6.41 -24.62
CA GLY A 429 -5.63 -5.30 -23.93
C GLY A 429 -5.59 -4.01 -24.75
N ASP A 430 -6.14 -2.94 -24.15
CA ASP A 430 -6.38 -1.67 -24.84
C ASP A 430 -5.19 -0.68 -24.73
N LEU A 431 -4.01 -1.14 -24.30
CA LEU A 431 -2.83 -0.28 -24.15
C LEU A 431 -2.26 0.11 -25.52
N LEU A 432 -2.06 1.41 -25.73
CA LEU A 432 -1.42 1.95 -26.92
C LEU A 432 0.11 1.81 -26.82
N TYR A 433 0.76 1.42 -27.93
CA TYR A 433 2.21 1.36 -28.07
C TYR A 433 2.65 2.30 -29.19
N ALA A 434 3.57 3.20 -28.90
CA ALA A 434 4.12 4.14 -29.88
C ALA A 434 5.56 4.54 -29.54
N ALA A 435 6.34 4.89 -30.54
CA ALA A 435 7.63 5.53 -30.36
C ALA A 435 7.45 7.00 -29.95
N GLY A 436 8.16 7.43 -28.92
CA GLY A 436 8.14 8.83 -28.46
C GLY A 436 6.88 9.20 -27.67
N SER A 437 6.61 10.50 -27.62
CA SER A 437 5.49 11.08 -26.85
C SER A 437 4.27 11.26 -27.73
N VAL A 438 3.19 10.55 -27.39
CA VAL A 438 1.91 10.56 -28.12
C VAL A 438 1.35 11.98 -28.15
N LEU A 439 1.00 12.44 -29.35
CA LEU A 439 0.38 13.74 -29.60
C LEU A 439 -1.11 13.60 -29.88
N ALA A 440 -1.50 12.68 -30.76
CA ALA A 440 -2.89 12.42 -31.14
C ALA A 440 -3.06 11.02 -31.71
N VAL A 441 -4.29 10.50 -31.68
CA VAL A 441 -4.69 9.17 -32.19
C VAL A 441 -5.93 9.33 -33.06
N ASP A 442 -6.08 8.53 -34.12
CA ASP A 442 -7.22 8.52 -35.04
C ASP A 442 -8.51 7.88 -34.49
N HIS A 443 -8.48 7.34 -33.29
CA HIS A 443 -9.61 6.77 -32.57
C HIS A 443 -9.87 7.55 -31.29
N ASN A 444 -11.04 7.40 -30.67
CA ASN A 444 -11.27 7.88 -29.31
C ASN A 444 -10.33 7.16 -28.34
N TYR A 445 -9.72 7.89 -27.42
CA TYR A 445 -8.65 7.37 -26.58
C TYR A 445 -8.65 8.01 -25.19
N HIS A 446 -8.03 7.33 -24.24
CA HIS A 446 -7.91 7.80 -22.86
C HIS A 446 -6.45 7.96 -22.48
N VAL A 447 -6.12 9.05 -21.80
CA VAL A 447 -4.76 9.36 -21.36
C VAL A 447 -4.72 9.34 -19.85
N GLY A 448 -3.83 8.53 -19.28
CA GLY A 448 -3.52 8.55 -17.86
C GLY A 448 -2.49 9.63 -17.55
N TRP A 449 -2.93 10.73 -16.95
CA TRP A 449 -2.08 11.87 -16.60
C TRP A 449 -1.63 11.81 -15.14
N ARG A 450 -0.32 11.88 -14.87
CA ARG A 450 0.19 12.16 -13.52
C ARG A 450 0.19 13.64 -13.18
N SER A 451 0.37 14.48 -14.21
CA SER A 451 0.30 15.93 -14.15
C SER A 451 0.21 16.50 -15.57
N TYR A 452 -0.01 17.80 -15.73
CA TYR A 452 -0.26 18.48 -17.03
C TYR A 452 0.75 18.19 -18.17
N GLN A 453 1.96 17.69 -17.87
CA GLN A 453 3.01 17.38 -18.86
C GLN A 453 3.63 15.98 -18.67
N ASP A 454 2.95 15.10 -17.93
CA ASP A 454 3.47 13.80 -17.53
C ASP A 454 2.43 12.71 -17.75
N VAL A 455 2.58 12.02 -18.87
CA VAL A 455 1.72 10.91 -19.28
C VAL A 455 2.28 9.59 -18.72
N PHE A 456 1.42 8.84 -18.03
CA PHE A 456 1.70 7.48 -17.59
C PHE A 456 1.61 6.49 -18.75
N GLY A 457 0.49 6.55 -19.49
CA GLY A 457 0.15 5.66 -20.59
C GLY A 457 -1.11 6.12 -21.32
N VAL A 458 -1.36 5.54 -22.49
CA VAL A 458 -2.53 5.86 -23.34
C VAL A 458 -3.29 4.56 -23.64
N ILE A 459 -4.61 4.63 -23.59
CA ILE A 459 -5.51 3.52 -23.86
C ILE A 459 -6.30 3.84 -25.14
N VAL A 460 -6.37 2.89 -26.06
CA VAL A 460 -7.20 2.95 -27.26
C VAL A 460 -7.90 1.61 -27.43
N GLU A 461 -9.23 1.63 -27.55
CA GLU A 461 -10.05 0.43 -27.75
C GLU A 461 -10.08 0.03 -29.24
N ALA A 462 -8.90 -0.21 -29.82
CA ALA A 462 -8.75 -0.58 -31.22
C ALA A 462 -7.57 -1.53 -31.44
N LYS A 463 -7.75 -2.51 -32.33
CA LYS A 463 -6.66 -3.42 -32.76
C LYS A 463 -5.73 -2.79 -33.79
N SER A 464 -6.18 -1.73 -34.45
CA SER A 464 -5.41 -0.97 -35.43
C SER A 464 -5.68 0.51 -35.21
N TYR A 465 -4.62 1.32 -35.18
CA TYR A 465 -4.73 2.76 -35.00
C TYR A 465 -3.56 3.49 -35.66
N ARG A 466 -3.80 4.76 -36.01
CA ARG A 466 -2.78 5.73 -36.40
C ARG A 466 -2.50 6.66 -35.24
N VAL A 467 -1.21 6.85 -34.96
CA VAL A 467 -0.76 7.71 -33.86
C VAL A 467 0.37 8.62 -34.34
N ASP A 468 0.22 9.90 -34.04
CA ASP A 468 1.29 10.88 -34.23
C ASP A 468 2.02 11.05 -32.89
N SER A 469 3.34 10.99 -32.93
CA SER A 469 4.18 11.13 -31.74
C SER A 469 5.37 12.05 -31.98
N ALA A 470 5.76 12.78 -30.95
CA ALA A 470 6.97 13.59 -30.94
C ALA A 470 8.17 12.77 -30.45
N ILE A 471 9.22 12.68 -31.27
CA ILE A 471 10.48 11.99 -30.96
C ILE A 471 11.61 13.03 -30.86
N PRO A 472 12.35 13.09 -29.75
CA PRO A 472 13.52 13.96 -29.65
C PRO A 472 14.61 13.56 -30.65
N VAL A 473 15.06 14.52 -31.45
CA VAL A 473 16.21 14.39 -32.33
C VAL A 473 17.33 15.25 -31.76
N VAL A 474 18.23 14.60 -31.02
CA VAL A 474 19.24 15.26 -30.21
C VAL A 474 20.63 14.68 -30.49
N SER A 475 21.64 15.55 -30.58
CA SER A 475 23.05 15.18 -30.67
C SER A 475 23.70 15.10 -29.30
N GLU A 476 24.89 14.50 -29.22
CA GLU A 476 25.65 14.49 -27.97
C GLU A 476 26.01 15.91 -27.51
N GLU A 477 26.42 16.78 -28.43
CA GLU A 477 26.75 18.18 -28.14
C GLU A 477 25.57 18.93 -27.52
N MET A 478 24.36 18.76 -28.08
CA MET A 478 23.13 19.36 -27.54
C MET A 478 22.86 18.91 -26.11
N LEU A 479 23.00 17.60 -25.84
CA LEU A 479 22.76 17.05 -24.50
C LEU A 479 23.83 17.44 -23.48
N ARG A 480 25.09 17.58 -23.90
CA ARG A 480 26.16 18.14 -23.06
C ARG A 480 25.91 19.61 -22.71
N ALA A 481 25.29 20.37 -23.63
CA ALA A 481 24.95 21.78 -23.43
C ALA A 481 23.64 22.03 -22.66
N ALA A 482 22.80 21.01 -22.45
CA ALA A 482 21.47 21.15 -21.85
C ALA A 482 21.46 21.74 -20.42
N GLY A 483 22.57 21.60 -19.69
CA GLY A 483 22.67 22.03 -18.29
C GLY A 483 21.79 21.21 -17.34
N SER A 484 21.62 21.72 -16.12
CA SER A 484 20.92 21.07 -15.02
C SER A 484 19.80 21.93 -14.41
N ASP A 485 19.31 22.92 -15.15
CA ASP A 485 18.19 23.77 -14.73
C ASP A 485 16.87 23.05 -15.04
N TYR A 486 16.53 22.09 -14.17
CA TYR A 486 15.36 21.25 -14.34
C TYR A 486 14.10 21.95 -13.82
N PRO A 487 12.93 21.78 -14.49
CA PRO A 487 11.67 22.25 -13.92
C PRO A 487 11.41 21.63 -12.55
N ALA A 488 10.91 22.42 -11.60
CA ALA A 488 10.69 21.98 -10.21
C ALA A 488 9.82 20.71 -10.10
N TRP A 489 8.80 20.58 -10.95
CA TRP A 489 7.93 19.41 -10.99
C TRP A 489 8.66 18.13 -11.42
N VAL A 490 9.64 18.25 -12.32
CA VAL A 490 10.48 17.13 -12.77
C VAL A 490 11.39 16.70 -11.63
N MET A 491 12.04 17.65 -10.96
CA MET A 491 12.92 17.37 -9.82
C MET A 491 12.16 16.66 -8.69
N ALA A 492 11.02 17.22 -8.28
CA ALA A 492 10.23 16.70 -7.16
C ALA A 492 9.80 15.24 -7.36
N ARG A 493 9.49 14.85 -8.59
CA ARG A 493 9.01 13.49 -8.91
C ARG A 493 10.14 12.53 -9.30
N TYR A 494 11.06 12.98 -10.14
CA TYR A 494 11.99 12.12 -10.86
C TYR A 494 13.41 12.13 -10.32
N LEU A 495 13.68 12.87 -9.24
CA LEU A 495 14.87 12.66 -8.40
C LEU A 495 14.55 11.87 -7.13
N ALA A 496 13.27 11.68 -6.81
CA ALA A 496 12.85 11.01 -5.59
C ALA A 496 13.35 9.55 -5.54
N LEU A 497 13.97 9.20 -4.42
CA LEU A 497 14.36 7.85 -4.04
C LEU A 497 13.89 7.62 -2.59
N PRO A 498 13.42 6.41 -2.24
CA PRO A 498 13.04 6.12 -0.87
C PRO A 498 14.31 6.03 0.01
N ASP A 499 14.17 6.40 1.29
CA ASP A 499 15.27 6.32 2.27
C ASP A 499 15.78 4.89 2.50
N THR A 500 15.06 3.89 1.98
CA THR A 500 15.44 2.48 2.00
C THR A 500 16.55 2.14 1.00
N VAL A 501 16.84 3.00 0.02
CA VAL A 501 17.93 2.77 -0.94
C VAL A 501 19.27 2.77 -0.18
N PRO A 502 20.06 1.67 -0.23
CA PRO A 502 21.29 1.58 0.56
C PRO A 502 22.35 2.62 0.17
N SER A 503 23.09 3.11 1.17
CA SER A 503 24.15 4.12 0.98
C SER A 503 25.25 3.71 0.01
N ARG A 504 25.50 2.40 -0.16
CA ARG A 504 26.46 1.89 -1.15
C ARG A 504 26.02 2.10 -2.59
N VAL A 505 24.71 2.10 -2.88
CA VAL A 505 24.16 2.47 -4.20
C VAL A 505 24.39 3.95 -4.48
N LEU A 506 24.12 4.82 -3.49
CA LEU A 506 24.36 6.26 -3.60
C LEU A 506 25.85 6.58 -3.78
N SER A 507 26.72 5.87 -3.06
CA SER A 507 28.17 6.02 -3.18
C SER A 507 28.66 5.59 -4.56
N LEU A 508 28.15 4.47 -5.09
CA LEU A 508 28.47 4.03 -6.45
C LEU A 508 28.05 5.07 -7.51
N ALA A 509 26.84 5.63 -7.40
CA ALA A 509 26.38 6.67 -8.33
C ALA A 509 27.33 7.89 -8.32
N ARG A 510 27.69 8.38 -7.13
CA ARG A 510 28.67 9.47 -6.96
C ARG A 510 30.01 9.13 -7.58
N ASP A 511 30.54 7.94 -7.32
CA ASP A 511 31.88 7.55 -7.75
C ASP A 511 31.95 7.34 -9.28
N LEU A 512 30.91 6.76 -9.89
CA LEU A 512 30.80 6.61 -11.35
C LEU A 512 30.72 7.94 -12.07
N THR A 513 30.15 8.97 -11.42
CA THR A 513 29.88 10.27 -12.04
C THR A 513 30.87 11.36 -11.63
N ALA A 514 31.85 11.05 -10.76
CA ALA A 514 32.76 12.02 -10.15
C ALA A 514 33.59 12.82 -11.17
N THR A 515 33.97 12.22 -12.29
CA THR A 515 34.78 12.85 -13.35
C THR A 515 33.94 13.32 -14.55
N ALA A 516 32.63 13.08 -14.54
CA ALA A 516 31.74 13.43 -15.63
C ALA A 516 31.16 14.84 -15.44
N SER A 517 31.58 15.75 -16.32
CA SER A 517 31.31 17.19 -16.19
C SER A 517 29.86 17.58 -16.47
N THR A 518 29.19 16.90 -17.41
CA THR A 518 27.82 17.23 -17.83
C THR A 518 26.82 16.16 -17.41
N PRO A 519 25.52 16.48 -17.27
CA PRO A 519 24.47 15.50 -17.03
C PRO A 519 24.46 14.35 -18.05
N TYR A 520 24.76 14.64 -19.32
CA TYR A 520 24.89 13.63 -20.36
C TYR A 520 26.04 12.67 -20.09
N ASP A 521 27.25 13.20 -19.82
CA ASP A 521 28.41 12.35 -19.56
C ASP A 521 28.22 11.49 -18.30
N ARG A 522 27.47 11.99 -17.30
CA ARG A 522 27.10 11.21 -16.10
C ARG A 522 26.18 10.05 -16.44
N ALA A 523 25.15 10.29 -17.26
CA ALA A 523 24.25 9.25 -17.73
C ALA A 523 25.01 8.17 -18.55
N VAL A 524 25.91 8.59 -19.45
CA VAL A 524 26.76 7.70 -20.25
C VAL A 524 27.73 6.90 -19.38
N ALA A 525 28.30 7.48 -18.32
CA ALA A 525 29.18 6.78 -17.39
C ALA A 525 28.45 5.65 -16.65
N ILE A 526 27.22 5.91 -16.19
CA ILE A 526 26.35 4.91 -15.55
C ILE A 526 25.97 3.81 -16.55
N GLU A 527 25.51 4.19 -17.75
CA GLU A 527 25.15 3.24 -18.82
C GLU A 527 26.34 2.33 -19.16
N THR A 528 27.52 2.91 -19.38
CA THR A 528 28.76 2.18 -19.69
C THR A 528 29.16 1.22 -18.57
N TYR A 529 28.95 1.59 -17.31
CA TYR A 529 29.23 0.70 -16.18
C TYR A 529 28.29 -0.52 -16.18
N LEU A 530 26.98 -0.30 -16.32
CA LEU A 530 25.98 -1.35 -16.27
C LEU A 530 26.13 -2.33 -17.44
N ARG A 531 26.46 -1.84 -18.64
CA ARG A 531 26.66 -2.67 -19.84
C ARG A 531 27.82 -3.67 -19.73
N LYS A 532 28.66 -3.60 -18.68
CA LYS A 532 29.69 -4.60 -18.38
C LYS A 532 29.13 -5.90 -17.81
N PHE A 533 27.91 -5.87 -17.26
CA PHE A 533 27.27 -7.07 -16.72
C PHE A 533 26.68 -7.95 -17.85
N PRO A 534 26.75 -9.29 -17.71
CA PRO A 534 26.17 -10.21 -18.69
C PRO A 534 24.64 -10.27 -18.60
N TYR A 535 24.00 -10.32 -19.77
CA TYR A 535 22.57 -10.53 -19.88
C TYR A 535 22.21 -12.01 -19.70
N THR A 536 21.21 -12.31 -18.87
CA THR A 536 20.65 -13.64 -18.70
C THR A 536 19.24 -13.59 -18.09
N LEU A 537 18.34 -14.43 -18.60
CA LEU A 537 17.02 -14.67 -18.03
C LEU A 537 17.05 -15.62 -16.83
N ASN A 538 18.17 -16.32 -16.62
CA ASN A 538 18.35 -17.28 -15.53
C ASN A 538 19.10 -16.61 -14.36
N VAL A 539 18.34 -15.97 -13.47
CA VAL A 539 18.85 -15.34 -12.25
C VAL A 539 18.03 -15.76 -11.04
N SER A 540 18.69 -15.86 -9.89
CA SER A 540 18.02 -16.09 -8.61
C SER A 540 17.14 -14.90 -8.25
N VAL A 541 15.97 -15.19 -7.67
CA VAL A 541 15.07 -14.15 -7.16
C VAL A 541 15.78 -13.36 -6.04
N PRO A 542 15.71 -12.02 -6.05
CA PRO A 542 16.26 -11.20 -4.97
C PRO A 542 15.64 -11.56 -3.61
N PRO A 543 16.42 -11.59 -2.52
CA PRO A 543 15.89 -11.77 -1.17
C PRO A 543 14.83 -10.72 -0.84
N SER A 544 13.75 -11.10 -0.17
CA SER A 544 12.63 -10.19 0.13
C SER A 544 13.05 -9.01 1.03
N ASP A 545 14.04 -9.20 1.88
CA ASP A 545 14.54 -8.20 2.82
C ASP A 545 15.59 -7.24 2.23
N ARG A 546 15.89 -7.35 0.92
CA ARG A 546 16.91 -6.52 0.24
C ARG A 546 16.32 -5.68 -0.88
N ASP A 547 16.96 -4.54 -1.10
CA ASP A 547 16.70 -3.70 -2.27
C ASP A 547 17.16 -4.42 -3.55
N VAL A 548 16.31 -4.40 -4.57
CA VAL A 548 16.51 -5.15 -5.83
C VAL A 548 17.67 -4.59 -6.65
N VAL A 549 17.83 -3.25 -6.69
CA VAL A 549 18.91 -2.60 -7.43
C VAL A 549 20.24 -2.85 -6.72
N ASP A 550 20.26 -2.72 -5.40
CA ASP A 550 21.41 -3.04 -4.57
C ASP A 550 21.87 -4.49 -4.74
N TYR A 551 20.95 -5.44 -4.70
CA TYR A 551 21.24 -6.86 -4.92
C TYR A 551 21.78 -7.11 -6.34
N PHE A 552 21.22 -6.46 -7.35
CA PHE A 552 21.72 -6.58 -8.72
C PHE A 552 23.15 -6.05 -8.87
N LEU A 553 23.44 -4.85 -8.36
CA LEU A 553 24.72 -4.17 -8.53
C LEU A 553 25.89 -4.87 -7.81
N PHE A 554 25.64 -5.42 -6.63
CA PHE A 554 26.71 -5.90 -5.74
C PHE A 554 26.70 -7.41 -5.48
N ASN A 555 25.65 -8.12 -5.87
CA ASN A 555 25.54 -9.56 -5.63
C ASN A 555 25.30 -10.37 -6.90
N LEU A 556 24.28 -10.03 -7.71
CA LEU A 556 24.00 -10.78 -8.94
C LEU A 556 25.00 -10.45 -10.05
N GLN A 557 25.17 -9.15 -10.34
CA GLN A 557 25.97 -8.62 -11.45
C GLN A 557 25.67 -9.28 -12.80
N ARG A 558 24.43 -9.72 -12.98
CA ARG A 558 23.87 -10.32 -14.20
C ARG A 558 22.35 -10.31 -14.10
N GLY A 559 21.66 -10.22 -15.22
CA GLY A 559 20.20 -10.11 -15.22
C GLY A 559 19.62 -9.84 -16.59
N TYR A 560 18.38 -9.38 -16.64
CA TYR A 560 17.70 -8.97 -17.86
C TYR A 560 17.22 -7.52 -17.75
N CYS A 561 16.61 -7.00 -18.82
CA CYS A 561 16.36 -5.57 -19.04
C CYS A 561 15.79 -4.83 -17.81
N ASP A 562 14.82 -5.40 -17.10
CA ASP A 562 14.26 -4.83 -15.86
C ASP A 562 15.32 -4.42 -14.83
N TYR A 563 16.33 -5.27 -14.60
CA TYR A 563 17.40 -4.99 -13.63
C TYR A 563 18.33 -3.88 -14.11
N TYR A 564 18.72 -3.90 -15.39
CA TYR A 564 19.58 -2.88 -15.99
C TYR A 564 18.90 -1.52 -15.97
N ALA A 565 17.65 -1.47 -16.43
CA ALA A 565 16.87 -0.25 -16.50
C ALA A 565 16.59 0.31 -15.09
N SER A 566 16.19 -0.55 -14.14
CA SER A 566 15.97 -0.12 -12.75
C SER A 566 17.23 0.42 -12.10
N ALA A 567 18.36 -0.27 -12.28
CA ALA A 567 19.64 0.15 -11.72
C ALA A 567 20.10 1.47 -12.32
N MET A 568 19.95 1.65 -13.63
CA MET A 568 20.31 2.92 -14.29
C MET A 568 19.43 4.07 -13.80
N VAL A 569 18.10 3.89 -13.67
CA VAL A 569 17.23 4.95 -13.15
C VAL A 569 17.64 5.32 -11.72
N VAL A 570 17.83 4.34 -10.83
CA VAL A 570 18.18 4.61 -9.43
C VAL A 570 19.55 5.29 -9.32
N LEU A 571 20.57 4.82 -10.05
CA LEU A 571 21.89 5.45 -10.07
C LEU A 571 21.83 6.86 -10.67
N ALA A 572 21.05 7.08 -11.73
CA ALA A 572 20.86 8.39 -12.34
C ALA A 572 20.22 9.38 -11.34
N ARG A 573 19.15 8.98 -10.66
CA ARG A 573 18.49 9.79 -9.61
C ARG A 573 19.44 10.12 -8.47
N ALA A 574 20.21 9.14 -8.00
CA ALA A 574 21.22 9.32 -6.96
C ALA A 574 22.35 10.28 -7.40
N ALA A 575 22.64 10.35 -8.70
CA ALA A 575 23.59 11.30 -9.30
C ALA A 575 22.96 12.67 -9.65
N GLY A 576 21.72 12.93 -9.23
CA GLY A 576 21.03 14.19 -9.48
C GLY A 576 20.45 14.33 -10.90
N LEU A 577 20.27 13.23 -11.63
CA LEU A 577 19.68 13.21 -12.97
C LEU A 577 18.21 12.76 -12.88
N PRO A 578 17.23 13.58 -13.28
CA PRO A 578 15.84 13.15 -13.28
C PRO A 578 15.63 12.03 -14.30
N ALA A 579 15.20 10.87 -13.83
CA ALA A 579 15.10 9.66 -14.66
C ALA A 579 13.85 8.85 -14.34
N ARG A 580 13.34 8.11 -15.32
CA ARG A 580 12.17 7.23 -15.18
C ARG A 580 12.34 5.92 -15.92
N LEU A 581 11.64 4.90 -15.42
CA LEU A 581 11.56 3.61 -16.10
C LEU A 581 10.52 3.70 -17.21
N ALA A 582 10.82 3.19 -18.40
CA ALA A 582 9.87 3.03 -19.49
C ALA A 582 9.80 1.55 -19.89
N VAL A 583 8.60 1.09 -20.26
CA VAL A 583 8.34 -0.31 -20.62
C VAL A 583 7.48 -0.38 -21.88
N GLY A 584 7.68 -1.45 -22.65
CA GLY A 584 6.99 -1.68 -23.90
C GLY A 584 7.73 -2.73 -24.73
N TYR A 585 7.99 -2.44 -26.00
CA TYR A 585 8.72 -3.31 -26.90
C TYR A 585 9.90 -2.60 -27.56
N ALA A 586 11.03 -3.30 -27.74
CA ALA A 586 12.11 -2.86 -28.62
C ALA A 586 11.72 -2.99 -30.10
N SER A 587 12.51 -2.38 -31.00
CA SER A 587 12.22 -2.18 -32.44
C SER A 587 11.69 -3.40 -33.20
N GLY A 588 12.09 -4.62 -32.81
CA GLY A 588 11.80 -5.82 -33.58
C GLY A 588 12.65 -5.93 -34.83
N TYR A 589 12.13 -6.62 -35.85
CA TYR A 589 12.79 -6.77 -37.16
C TYR A 589 12.08 -5.91 -38.20
N TYR A 590 12.82 -5.15 -39.00
CA TYR A 590 12.23 -4.39 -40.11
C TYR A 590 12.10 -5.25 -41.36
N ASP A 591 10.87 -5.48 -41.81
CA ASP A 591 10.57 -6.14 -43.07
C ASP A 591 10.50 -5.13 -44.22
N TRP A 592 11.50 -5.18 -45.09
CA TRP A 592 11.64 -4.32 -46.24
C TRP A 592 10.56 -4.52 -47.31
N GLN A 593 9.97 -5.72 -47.40
CA GLN A 593 8.92 -5.99 -48.38
C GLN A 593 7.62 -5.28 -48.02
N SER A 594 7.22 -5.33 -46.76
CA SER A 594 6.01 -4.67 -46.27
C SER A 594 6.22 -3.26 -45.71
N ALA A 595 7.46 -2.78 -45.62
CA ALA A 595 7.83 -1.51 -44.97
C ALA A 595 7.28 -1.39 -43.54
N ARG A 596 7.44 -2.46 -42.76
CA ARG A 596 6.90 -2.57 -41.40
C ARG A 596 7.91 -3.20 -40.44
N TYR A 597 7.89 -2.72 -39.19
CA TYR A 597 8.50 -3.40 -38.07
C TYR A 597 7.62 -4.56 -37.62
N ILE A 598 8.20 -5.74 -37.54
CA ILE A 598 7.63 -6.98 -37.01
C ILE A 598 8.13 -7.14 -35.58
N VAL A 599 7.23 -6.92 -34.62
CA VAL A 599 7.52 -6.96 -33.19
C VAL A 599 6.92 -8.23 -32.58
N THR A 600 7.78 -9.08 -32.03
CA THR A 600 7.41 -10.34 -31.41
C THR A 600 7.39 -10.24 -29.88
N ALA A 601 6.76 -11.21 -29.20
CA ALA A 601 6.60 -11.14 -27.74
C ALA A 601 7.94 -11.10 -26.98
N ASP A 602 8.99 -11.71 -27.53
CA ASP A 602 10.37 -11.64 -27.02
C ASP A 602 11.05 -10.29 -27.13
N LYS A 603 10.42 -9.32 -27.77
CA LYS A 603 10.88 -7.93 -27.80
C LYS A 603 10.33 -7.11 -26.64
N ALA A 604 9.56 -7.69 -25.73
CA ALA A 604 9.15 -7.02 -24.50
C ALA A 604 10.39 -6.54 -23.74
N HIS A 605 10.41 -5.25 -23.42
CA HIS A 605 11.64 -4.59 -22.97
C HIS A 605 11.36 -3.44 -22.00
N ALA A 606 12.34 -3.20 -21.12
CA ALA A 606 12.38 -2.09 -20.19
C ALA A 606 13.65 -1.27 -20.42
N TRP A 607 13.53 0.05 -20.46
CA TRP A 607 14.63 0.97 -20.71
C TRP A 607 14.50 2.23 -19.83
N VAL A 608 15.45 3.15 -19.98
CA VAL A 608 15.52 4.37 -19.17
C VAL A 608 15.21 5.59 -20.02
N GLU A 609 14.50 6.55 -19.45
CA GLU A 609 14.41 7.91 -19.99
C GLU A 609 14.99 8.89 -18.96
N VAL A 610 15.93 9.73 -19.37
CA VAL A 610 16.53 10.81 -18.57
C VAL A 610 16.06 12.14 -19.11
N TYR A 611 15.66 13.05 -18.23
CA TYR A 611 15.17 14.38 -18.62
C TYR A 611 16.33 15.35 -18.83
N PHE A 612 16.34 16.02 -19.99
CA PHE A 612 17.26 17.11 -20.29
C PHE A 612 16.47 18.41 -20.52
N PRO A 613 16.86 19.53 -19.89
CA PRO A 613 16.21 20.82 -20.14
C PRO A 613 16.21 21.14 -21.64
N GLN A 614 15.15 21.78 -22.12
CA GLN A 614 14.94 22.15 -23.55
C GLN A 614 14.73 20.97 -24.53
N TYR A 615 15.07 19.74 -24.14
CA TYR A 615 15.00 18.55 -25.01
C TYR A 615 13.99 17.50 -24.54
N GLY A 616 13.61 17.54 -23.26
CA GLY A 616 12.63 16.62 -22.66
C GLY A 616 13.23 15.26 -22.30
N TRP A 617 12.40 14.21 -22.38
CA TRP A 617 12.77 12.85 -22.03
C TRP A 617 13.60 12.17 -23.13
N VAL A 618 14.82 11.77 -22.81
CA VAL A 618 15.77 11.14 -23.75
C VAL A 618 16.07 9.70 -23.32
N THR A 619 15.93 8.76 -24.24
CA THR A 619 16.05 7.31 -24.02
C THR A 619 17.51 6.85 -23.82
N PHE A 620 17.81 5.98 -22.87
CA PHE A 620 19.10 5.30 -22.71
C PHE A 620 18.91 3.78 -22.62
N GLU A 621 19.92 3.02 -23.07
CA GLU A 621 19.89 1.56 -23.16
C GLU A 621 21.02 0.91 -22.35
N PRO A 622 20.80 0.69 -21.03
CA PRO A 622 21.80 0.05 -20.19
C PRO A 622 21.94 -1.46 -20.43
N THR A 623 21.03 -2.10 -21.17
CA THR A 623 21.03 -3.56 -21.33
C THR A 623 22.07 -3.98 -22.36
N SER A 624 23.10 -4.72 -21.92
CA SER A 624 24.24 -5.11 -22.76
C SER A 624 23.89 -5.97 -23.98
N ALA A 625 22.76 -6.67 -23.96
CA ALA A 625 22.28 -7.50 -25.08
C ALA A 625 21.67 -6.71 -26.24
N PHE A 626 21.40 -5.41 -26.06
CA PHE A 626 20.85 -4.52 -27.07
C PHE A 626 21.91 -3.53 -27.53
N ASP A 627 21.85 -3.10 -28.79
CA ASP A 627 22.76 -2.10 -29.32
C ASP A 627 22.59 -0.76 -28.59
N THR A 628 23.72 -0.05 -28.42
CA THR A 628 23.68 1.31 -27.87
C THR A 628 22.94 2.25 -28.81
N ILE A 629 22.16 3.17 -28.25
CA ILE A 629 21.51 4.23 -29.03
C ILE A 629 22.60 5.19 -29.53
N ASN A 630 22.96 5.04 -30.80
CA ASN A 630 23.97 5.88 -31.43
C ASN A 630 23.40 7.27 -31.70
N ARG A 631 24.01 8.30 -31.11
CA ARG A 631 23.66 9.71 -31.34
C ARG A 631 24.72 10.35 -32.19
N ALA A 632 24.30 11.21 -33.11
CA ALA A 632 25.24 12.01 -33.86
C ALA A 632 26.08 12.89 -32.89
N PRO A 633 27.41 13.00 -33.09
CA PRO A 633 28.24 13.85 -32.25
C PRO A 633 27.80 15.31 -32.26
N THR A 634 27.45 15.81 -33.45
CA THR A 634 26.99 17.18 -33.72
C THR A 634 25.53 17.18 -34.16
N ALA A 635 24.87 18.34 -34.07
CA ALA A 635 23.51 18.50 -34.58
C ALA A 635 23.45 18.12 -36.08
N VAL A 636 22.45 17.33 -36.45
CA VAL A 636 22.18 16.95 -37.84
C VAL A 636 20.97 17.73 -38.29
N ASP A 637 21.01 18.24 -39.53
CA ASP A 637 19.88 18.94 -40.11
C ASP A 637 18.68 17.99 -40.22
N LEU A 638 17.50 18.43 -39.76
CA LEU A 638 16.29 17.62 -39.67
C LEU A 638 15.71 17.37 -41.07
N THR A 639 16.29 16.43 -41.82
CA THR A 639 15.82 16.03 -43.15
C THR A 639 14.73 14.94 -43.08
N TRP A 640 13.84 15.05 -42.08
CA TRP A 640 12.70 14.16 -41.94
C TRP A 640 11.45 14.87 -42.48
N SER A 641 10.72 14.23 -43.38
CA SER A 641 9.42 14.72 -43.81
C SER A 641 8.43 14.55 -42.67
N GLU A 642 7.97 15.67 -42.09
CA GLU A 642 6.88 15.62 -41.12
C GLU A 642 5.56 15.23 -41.82
N PRO A 643 4.63 14.56 -41.11
CA PRO A 643 3.31 14.28 -41.64
C PRO A 643 2.59 15.58 -42.00
N SER A 644 2.23 15.76 -43.27
CA SER A 644 1.56 16.97 -43.76
C SER A 644 0.05 16.98 -43.52
N GLU A 645 -0.56 15.81 -43.43
CA GLU A 645 -2.00 15.64 -43.19
C GLU A 645 -2.29 15.52 -41.70
N ALA A 646 -3.36 16.12 -41.20
CA ALA A 646 -3.81 15.91 -39.82
C ALA A 646 -4.35 14.47 -39.61
N LEU A 647 -4.39 14.00 -38.37
CA LEU A 647 -5.15 12.79 -38.03
C LEU A 647 -6.64 13.14 -38.07
N GLU A 648 -7.35 12.65 -39.08
CA GLU A 648 -8.79 12.80 -39.14
C GLU A 648 -9.49 11.76 -38.25
N PRO A 649 -10.62 12.12 -37.62
CA PRO A 649 -11.41 11.16 -36.86
C PRO A 649 -11.86 10.01 -37.76
N ALA A 650 -11.72 8.77 -37.29
CA ALA A 650 -12.24 7.60 -38.01
C ALA A 650 -13.70 7.85 -38.40
N ILE A 651 -14.01 7.74 -39.70
CA ILE A 651 -15.37 7.95 -40.22
C ILE A 651 -16.29 6.95 -39.53
N ASP A 652 -17.18 7.44 -38.66
CA ASP A 652 -18.24 6.64 -38.08
C ASP A 652 -19.34 6.48 -39.14
N TRP A 653 -19.25 5.41 -39.92
CA TRP A 653 -20.23 5.09 -40.97
C TRP A 653 -21.65 4.86 -40.41
N TRP A 654 -21.82 4.87 -39.08
CA TRP A 654 -23.08 4.65 -38.36
C TRP A 654 -23.69 5.91 -37.75
N ASP A 655 -23.07 7.10 -37.88
CA ASP A 655 -23.73 8.35 -37.50
C ASP A 655 -24.76 8.75 -38.57
N VAL A 656 -25.98 8.21 -38.39
CA VAL A 656 -27.13 8.38 -39.29
C VAL A 656 -27.61 9.84 -39.35
N SER A 657 -27.10 10.74 -38.51
CA SER A 657 -27.43 12.18 -38.57
C SER A 657 -26.88 12.88 -39.82
N ALA A 658 -25.89 12.28 -40.50
CA ALA A 658 -25.33 12.80 -41.74
C ALA A 658 -26.16 12.46 -43.00
N TRP A 659 -27.28 11.74 -42.88
CA TRP A 659 -28.11 11.27 -44.00
C TRP A 659 -29.45 12.02 -44.17
N ASP A 660 -29.70 13.08 -43.39
CA ASP A 660 -30.98 13.81 -43.39
C ASP A 660 -31.22 14.75 -44.58
N TRP A 661 -30.37 14.75 -45.62
CA TRP A 661 -30.50 15.64 -46.79
C TRP A 661 -30.94 14.97 -48.09
N TRP A 662 -31.39 13.70 -48.05
CA TRP A 662 -31.92 12.98 -49.23
C TRP A 662 -33.40 12.55 -49.14
N VAL A 663 -34.17 13.06 -48.17
CA VAL A 663 -35.64 12.90 -48.17
C VAL A 663 -36.29 14.22 -47.78
N GLY A 664 -36.66 15.00 -48.79
CA GLY A 664 -37.42 16.25 -48.68
C GLY A 664 -37.78 16.79 -50.05
#